data_AF-A0A2T6FK37-F1
#
_entry.id   AF-A0A2T6FK37-F1
#
_cell.length_a   1.000
_cell.length_b   1.000
_cell.length_c   1.000
_cell.angle_alpha   90.00
_cell.angle_beta   90.00
_cell.angle_gamma   90.00
#
_symmetry.space_group_name_H-M   'P 1'
#
loop_
_entity.id
_entity.type
_entity.pdbx_description
1 polymer ?
#
loop_
_entity_poly.entity_id
_entity_poly.type
_entity_poly.pdbx_seq_one_letter_code
_entity_poly.pdbx_strand_id
1 'polypeptide(L)'
;MSTIKIYFCKIFEDGDSDIAVYRDIGLVRSEWDESDKSFVGVLHAGMSRPYFSFSSNLWQYNGQILISPSLRWSLPSEYECSVAVAGEIKINDAIAPVYLIKRGFNYLTSEPNDIASVVQTEIQADEIYHSVLKLLESAPRPLSIETIFSELCEKGLYKCTHDTPVTRLLNIIKAKHSDEITVSQVTDKFYISSKSMCEMTGWIRNFVSENPEKSNALRVHGIYDEASYSAASDGLPEQLNCQMEFFRYHFLLNHGCNEDPEQLLKIIPGYISSLHISTFGFTARVLNVLKSKSIDSLSDLHEVTFETMSKWDNFGRGSARAFCKTIMEYIDKQGNKPVILPMNVSNSEEASEDNRSVHYSEMPPLKECFEKSLMYVKERDRLIIEYRTGLYGPSKTLQEVGDLLNVTRERVRQIQSKYIRKIIETESWDDHIAIKIGQLLLDRKSPLYLEMLEIEDSWFKGFIGNYQNLAALIELFSEDEIRVIKINGANVITRIKQDEWVALISRMRQWLKDISEKGSWNRADIEMTFQASLMEKTCAELLPLMWGEFSGALQFSNDERDGILVSVGKTAEAAIAAVLHQAEKPLHYSEIAARATELLGKPVDDRRAHGAAPGLGAKLFGRGIYGFEHLNPISNRMCDNIRLVVVRMIYQGDLKKQWHCSEILDQLQKQFPALPTDLDHYILNMILEKSEKLTYLNRMVWARADSGQTKDDRIDMADAFTKILEDHGGPLKGSTLKEKLQSIRGVPSQLQIQPTERMILIGPDFWGLIDRDIEIDEITKQRYLDILYSHLSTTQKGLHVSEASRILDITETEQLNSYIIFNIAQRDVRFYLARAMFLGLSGWGEDVRRLNFTQAVRAVIDQMQAPMTIIQINSKVEELTGLSIDGSVTSLLINEGARYDSTTRLWFSHKNLN
;
A
#
# COMPACT_ATOMS: atom_id res chain seq x y z
N MET A 1 32.90 32.97 9.95
CA MET A 1 33.55 32.33 8.77
C MET A 1 33.07 32.92 7.45
N SER A 2 33.97 33.38 6.58
CA SER A 2 33.66 33.50 5.15
C SER A 2 33.88 32.14 4.51
N THR A 3 32.79 31.53 4.04
CA THR A 3 32.81 30.45 3.05
C THR A 3 32.79 31.09 1.67
N ILE A 4 33.39 30.44 0.66
CA ILE A 4 33.28 30.90 -0.74
C ILE A 4 31.79 30.91 -1.09
N LYS A 5 31.33 32.04 -1.61
CA LYS A 5 29.94 32.29 -2.00
C LYS A 5 29.88 32.53 -3.49
N ILE A 6 28.81 32.06 -4.11
CA ILE A 6 28.49 32.39 -5.49
C ILE A 6 27.63 33.66 -5.47
N TYR A 7 28.14 34.73 -6.05
CA TYR A 7 27.44 35.99 -6.23
C TYR A 7 26.85 36.01 -7.62
N PHE A 8 25.52 36.14 -7.69
CA PHE A 8 24.80 36.32 -8.93
C PHE A 8 24.35 37.77 -9.03
N CYS A 9 25.00 38.53 -9.91
CA CYS A 9 24.68 39.92 -10.16
C CYS A 9 23.80 40.06 -11.40
N LYS A 10 22.63 40.67 -11.25
CA LYS A 10 21.69 40.98 -12.33
C LYS A 10 21.88 42.44 -12.70
N ILE A 11 22.20 42.71 -13.95
CA ILE A 11 22.39 44.06 -14.47
C ILE A 11 21.19 44.38 -15.36
N PHE A 12 20.49 45.46 -15.05
CA PHE A 12 19.31 45.92 -15.79
C PHE A 12 19.66 47.04 -16.79
N GLU A 13 18.73 47.35 -17.70
CA GLU A 13 18.95 48.28 -18.82
C GLU A 13 19.33 49.71 -18.39
N ASP A 14 18.82 50.15 -17.24
CA ASP A 14 19.07 51.45 -16.62
C ASP A 14 20.42 51.55 -15.90
N GLY A 15 21.18 50.45 -15.84
CA GLY A 15 22.46 50.36 -15.15
C GLY A 15 22.34 50.03 -13.67
N ASP A 16 21.12 49.82 -13.16
CA ASP A 16 20.93 49.28 -11.83
C ASP A 16 21.40 47.83 -11.78
N SER A 17 21.90 47.43 -10.61
CA SER A 17 22.36 46.07 -10.39
C SER A 17 21.86 45.51 -9.06
N ASP A 18 21.39 44.27 -9.10
CA ASP A 18 21.03 43.49 -7.92
C ASP A 18 22.05 42.36 -7.74
N ILE A 19 22.45 42.07 -6.51
CA ILE A 19 23.43 41.02 -6.20
C ILE A 19 22.83 40.06 -5.18
N ALA A 20 22.49 38.87 -5.65
CA ALA A 20 22.06 37.74 -4.83
C ALA A 20 23.25 36.83 -4.47
N VAL A 21 23.12 36.10 -3.36
CA VAL A 21 24.19 35.24 -2.82
C VAL A 21 23.69 33.82 -2.70
N TYR A 22 24.42 32.89 -3.29
CA TYR A 22 24.08 31.49 -3.40
C TYR A 22 25.15 30.58 -2.80
N ARG A 23 24.71 29.43 -2.28
CA ARG A 23 25.59 28.39 -1.71
C ARG A 23 26.05 27.37 -2.75
N ASP A 24 25.26 27.16 -3.80
CA ASP A 24 25.54 26.25 -4.90
C ASP A 24 24.95 26.78 -6.22
N ILE A 25 25.45 26.25 -7.35
CA ILE A 25 25.04 26.66 -8.70
C ILE A 25 23.63 26.15 -9.09
N GLY A 26 23.12 25.12 -8.41
CA GLY A 26 21.77 24.59 -8.62
C GLY A 26 20.70 25.59 -8.21
N LEU A 27 20.90 26.28 -7.08
CA LEU A 27 20.01 27.36 -6.64
C LEU A 27 20.03 28.56 -7.59
N VAL A 28 21.19 28.91 -8.15
CA VAL A 28 21.29 29.94 -9.21
C VAL A 28 20.47 29.54 -10.43
N ARG A 29 20.51 28.26 -10.81
CA ARG A 29 19.74 27.72 -11.93
C ARG A 29 18.23 27.79 -11.69
N SER A 30 17.76 27.44 -10.49
CA SER A 30 16.35 27.60 -10.12
C SER A 30 15.90 29.06 -10.23
N GLU A 31 16.69 30.01 -9.71
CA GLU A 31 16.34 31.43 -9.81
C GLU A 31 16.35 31.93 -11.27
N TRP A 32 17.32 31.47 -12.07
CA TRP A 32 17.38 31.79 -13.50
C TRP A 32 16.16 31.30 -14.27
N ASP A 33 15.74 30.05 -14.02
CA ASP A 33 14.62 29.42 -14.71
C ASP A 33 13.27 30.07 -14.34
N GLU A 34 13.14 30.61 -13.12
CA GLU A 34 11.96 31.36 -12.65
C GLU A 34 11.96 32.83 -13.07
N SER A 35 13.08 33.38 -13.55
CA SER A 35 13.19 34.79 -13.92
C SER A 35 12.62 35.10 -15.31
N ASP A 36 12.25 36.36 -15.52
CA ASP A 36 11.79 36.90 -16.81
C ASP A 36 12.93 37.13 -17.82
N LYS A 37 14.19 36.91 -17.40
CA LYS A 37 15.42 37.02 -18.18
C LYS A 37 15.64 38.41 -18.80
N SER A 38 15.05 39.45 -18.21
CA SER A 38 15.17 40.85 -18.65
C SER A 38 16.42 41.56 -18.10
N PHE A 39 17.54 40.84 -17.97
CA PHE A 39 18.79 41.35 -17.42
C PHE A 39 20.00 40.55 -17.95
N VAL A 40 21.21 41.10 -17.76
CA VAL A 40 22.47 40.37 -17.95
C VAL A 40 22.89 39.79 -16.61
N GLY A 41 23.10 38.47 -16.54
CA GLY A 41 23.60 37.82 -15.34
C GLY A 41 25.14 37.81 -15.30
N VAL A 42 25.74 38.12 -14.15
CA VAL A 42 27.18 37.97 -13.91
C VAL A 42 27.40 37.08 -12.69
N LEU A 43 28.06 35.96 -12.87
CA LEU A 43 28.41 35.03 -11.80
C LEU A 43 29.87 35.20 -11.35
N HIS A 44 30.06 35.33 -10.05
CA HIS A 44 31.37 35.47 -9.42
C HIS A 44 31.48 34.62 -8.15
N ALA A 45 32.58 33.91 -7.97
CA ALA A 45 32.89 33.23 -6.71
C ALA A 45 33.90 34.06 -5.91
N GLY A 46 33.59 34.32 -4.65
CA GLY A 46 34.43 35.10 -3.74
C GLY A 46 34.06 34.92 -2.27
N MET A 47 34.88 35.42 -1.35
CA MET A 47 34.68 35.30 0.10
C MET A 47 33.92 36.49 0.70
N SER A 48 34.01 37.65 0.04
CA SER A 48 33.36 38.90 0.38
C SER A 48 32.40 39.33 -0.73
N ARG A 49 31.35 40.09 -0.38
CA ARG A 49 30.43 40.62 -1.38
C ARG A 49 31.20 41.55 -2.32
N PRO A 50 31.28 41.25 -3.63
CA PRO A 50 32.01 42.08 -4.57
C PRO A 50 31.27 43.38 -4.83
N TYR A 51 32.01 44.46 -5.04
CA TYR A 51 31.51 45.67 -5.70
C TYR A 51 31.81 45.56 -7.19
N PHE A 52 30.77 45.53 -8.00
CA PHE A 52 30.91 45.52 -9.45
C PHE A 52 30.77 46.93 -10.03
N SER A 53 31.62 47.24 -11.00
CA SER A 53 31.41 48.35 -11.93
C SER A 53 31.53 47.82 -13.36
N PHE A 54 30.52 48.13 -14.17
CA PHE A 54 30.33 47.56 -15.50
C PHE A 54 30.69 48.56 -16.59
N SER A 55 31.28 48.08 -17.68
CA SER A 55 31.39 48.84 -18.92
C SER A 55 30.06 48.85 -19.67
N SER A 56 29.74 49.94 -20.37
CA SER A 56 28.46 50.16 -21.05
C SER A 56 28.13 49.18 -22.19
N ASN A 57 29.04 48.27 -22.54
CA ASN A 57 28.91 47.32 -23.65
C ASN A 57 28.34 45.94 -23.26
N LEU A 58 28.08 45.66 -21.98
CA LEU A 58 27.64 44.33 -21.53
C LEU A 58 26.16 44.04 -21.83
N TRP A 59 25.33 45.07 -22.05
CA TRP A 59 23.89 44.90 -22.34
C TRP A 59 23.60 44.10 -23.62
N GLN A 60 24.59 43.96 -24.52
CA GLN A 60 24.48 43.09 -25.70
C GLN A 60 24.22 41.61 -25.35
N TYR A 61 24.46 41.19 -24.10
CA TYR A 61 24.23 39.84 -23.59
C TYR A 61 22.93 39.73 -22.76
N ASN A 62 21.95 40.60 -22.98
CA ASN A 62 20.66 40.55 -22.28
C ASN A 62 20.02 39.15 -22.41
N GLY A 63 19.55 38.60 -21.28
CA GLY A 63 19.02 37.24 -21.20
C GLY A 63 20.10 36.15 -21.25
N GLN A 64 21.37 36.49 -20.99
CA GLN A 64 22.49 35.54 -20.90
C GLN A 64 23.33 35.77 -19.64
N ILE A 65 24.16 34.77 -19.31
CA ILE A 65 25.03 34.79 -18.13
C ILE A 65 26.51 34.85 -18.52
N LEU A 66 27.20 35.81 -17.91
CA LEU A 66 28.64 35.97 -17.94
C LEU A 66 29.26 35.44 -16.63
N ILE A 67 30.52 35.01 -16.68
CA ILE A 67 31.26 34.49 -15.53
C ILE A 67 32.60 35.18 -15.37
N SER A 68 33.00 35.40 -14.12
CA SER A 68 34.35 35.85 -13.80
C SER A 68 35.38 34.71 -13.88
N PRO A 69 36.69 35.01 -13.91
CA PRO A 69 37.74 34.00 -13.98
C PRO A 69 37.73 33.01 -12.80
N SER A 70 37.27 33.46 -11.62
CA SER A 70 37.14 32.62 -10.42
C SER A 70 36.13 31.48 -10.55
N LEU A 71 35.17 31.56 -11.48
CA LEU A 71 34.16 30.52 -11.70
C LEU A 71 34.39 29.70 -12.97
N ARG A 72 35.07 30.27 -13.97
CA ARG A 72 35.25 29.65 -15.29
C ARG A 72 35.74 28.21 -15.24
N TRP A 73 36.62 27.90 -14.31
CA TRP A 73 37.31 26.61 -14.22
C TRP A 73 36.80 25.73 -13.08
N SER A 74 35.77 26.16 -12.36
CA SER A 74 35.16 25.45 -11.24
C SER A 74 33.71 25.03 -11.52
N LEU A 75 33.15 25.40 -12.68
CA LEU A 75 31.83 24.95 -13.09
C LEU A 75 31.84 23.46 -13.49
N PRO A 76 30.75 22.71 -13.21
CA PRO A 76 30.57 21.34 -13.68
C PRO A 76 30.64 21.21 -15.20
N SER A 77 30.98 20.02 -15.71
CA SER A 77 31.19 19.76 -17.15
C SER A 77 29.98 20.01 -18.05
N GLU A 78 28.78 20.12 -17.48
CA GLU A 78 27.54 20.45 -18.19
C GLU A 78 27.42 21.94 -18.58
N TYR A 79 28.29 22.81 -18.03
CA TYR A 79 28.36 24.23 -18.37
C TYR A 79 29.53 24.50 -19.33
N GLU A 80 29.22 24.94 -20.55
CA GLU A 80 30.24 25.29 -21.55
C GLU A 80 30.44 26.80 -21.60
N CYS A 81 31.68 27.28 -21.47
CA CYS A 81 32.03 28.69 -21.43
C CYS A 81 32.72 29.14 -22.72
N SER A 82 32.64 30.44 -23.05
CA SER A 82 33.32 31.01 -24.21
C SER A 82 34.84 30.94 -24.05
N VAL A 83 35.53 30.78 -25.17
CA VAL A 83 36.98 30.90 -25.23
C VAL A 83 37.35 32.38 -25.28
N ALA A 84 36.64 33.15 -26.11
CA ALA A 84 36.81 34.60 -26.26
C ALA A 84 36.30 35.36 -25.04
N VAL A 85 36.94 36.49 -24.75
CA VAL A 85 36.52 37.41 -23.69
C VAL A 85 35.28 38.17 -24.16
N ALA A 86 34.19 38.05 -23.41
CA ALA A 86 32.91 38.68 -23.73
C ALA A 86 32.87 40.17 -23.31
N GLY A 87 33.66 40.55 -22.32
CA GLY A 87 33.72 41.91 -21.79
C GLY A 87 34.66 42.04 -20.61
N GLU A 88 34.66 43.21 -19.99
CA GLU A 88 35.44 43.50 -18.79
C GLU A 88 34.52 44.04 -17.70
N ILE A 89 34.79 43.63 -16.47
CA ILE A 89 34.14 44.18 -15.28
C ILE A 89 35.19 44.59 -14.27
N LYS A 90 34.90 45.63 -13.50
CA LYS A 90 35.72 45.99 -12.34
C LYS A 90 35.13 45.30 -11.11
N ILE A 91 35.93 44.46 -10.46
CA ILE A 91 35.57 43.79 -9.20
C ILE A 91 36.48 44.36 -8.12
N ASN A 92 35.94 45.05 -7.10
CA ASN A 92 36.72 45.60 -5.98
C ASN A 92 37.97 46.39 -6.42
N ASP A 93 37.80 47.23 -7.45
CA ASP A 93 38.82 48.05 -8.10
C ASP A 93 39.83 47.36 -9.03
N ALA A 94 39.77 46.03 -9.21
CA ALA A 94 40.56 45.29 -10.19
C ALA A 94 39.77 45.04 -11.48
N ILE A 95 40.39 45.26 -12.65
CA ILE A 95 39.79 44.94 -13.96
C ILE A 95 39.94 43.44 -14.22
N ALA A 96 38.80 42.74 -14.39
CA ALA A 96 38.73 41.31 -14.64
C ALA A 96 37.99 41.02 -15.97
N PRO A 97 38.51 40.11 -16.81
CA PRO A 97 37.80 39.68 -18.01
C PRO A 97 36.61 38.78 -17.64
N VAL A 98 35.51 38.89 -18.37
CA VAL A 98 34.35 38.00 -18.26
C VAL A 98 34.14 37.17 -19.50
N TYR A 99 33.58 35.97 -19.30
CA TYR A 99 33.35 34.97 -20.33
C TYR A 99 31.86 34.64 -20.39
N LEU A 100 31.35 34.32 -21.58
CA LEU A 100 29.94 34.00 -21.79
C LEU A 100 29.70 32.51 -21.54
N ILE A 101 28.69 32.16 -20.75
CA ILE A 101 28.21 30.76 -20.70
C ILE A 101 27.45 30.50 -21.99
N LYS A 102 27.94 29.55 -22.79
CA LYS A 102 27.34 29.13 -24.06
C LYS A 102 26.25 28.09 -23.89
N ARG A 103 26.35 27.25 -22.85
CA ARG A 103 25.43 26.14 -22.54
C ARG A 103 25.37 25.89 -21.03
N GLY A 104 24.19 25.52 -20.51
CA GLY A 104 24.00 25.10 -19.11
C GLY A 104 22.79 25.74 -18.39
N PHE A 105 22.27 26.85 -18.92
CA PHE A 105 21.14 27.60 -18.35
C PHE A 105 19.92 27.65 -19.29
N ASN A 106 19.59 26.51 -19.91
CA ASN A 106 18.48 26.34 -20.85
C ASN A 106 18.52 27.28 -22.09
N TYR A 107 19.71 27.71 -22.49
CA TYR A 107 19.95 28.39 -23.76
C TYR A 107 21.25 27.89 -24.42
N LEU A 108 21.36 28.10 -25.73
CA LEU A 108 22.56 27.82 -26.52
C LEU A 108 22.93 29.07 -27.33
N THR A 109 24.17 29.55 -27.17
CA THR A 109 24.67 30.75 -27.87
C THR A 109 26.06 30.54 -28.48
N SER A 110 26.40 31.33 -29.49
CA SER A 110 27.68 31.28 -30.21
C SER A 110 28.79 32.04 -29.48
N GLU A 111 30.05 31.83 -29.90
CA GLU A 111 31.20 32.60 -29.38
C GLU A 111 31.01 34.11 -29.59
N PRO A 112 31.32 34.95 -28.59
CA PRO A 112 31.32 36.39 -28.73
C PRO A 112 32.48 36.86 -29.65
N ASN A 113 32.28 38.01 -30.31
CA ASN A 113 33.33 38.65 -31.10
C ASN A 113 34.44 39.17 -30.14
N ASP A 114 35.68 38.79 -30.42
CA ASP A 114 36.83 39.03 -29.55
C ASP A 114 37.07 40.53 -29.33
N ILE A 115 36.95 41.00 -28.09
CA ILE A 115 37.32 42.38 -27.74
C ILE A 115 38.84 42.42 -27.61
N ALA A 116 39.49 43.04 -28.59
CA ALA A 116 40.94 43.12 -28.64
C ALA A 116 41.54 43.95 -27.48
N SER A 117 42.64 43.40 -26.93
CA SER A 117 43.72 44.02 -26.13
C SER A 117 43.58 44.09 -24.60
N VAL A 118 44.04 43.01 -23.94
CA VAL A 118 44.93 43.18 -22.78
C VAL A 118 46.23 42.44 -23.08
N VAL A 119 47.33 43.19 -23.08
CA VAL A 119 48.70 42.68 -23.15
C VAL A 119 48.87 41.63 -22.05
N GLN A 120 49.03 40.37 -22.47
CA GLN A 120 49.26 39.23 -21.57
C GLN A 120 50.74 39.19 -21.18
N THR A 121 51.13 39.92 -20.14
CA THR A 121 52.36 39.63 -19.42
C THR A 121 52.09 38.43 -18.52
N GLU A 122 52.60 37.25 -18.89
CA GLU A 122 52.72 36.12 -17.95
C GLU A 122 53.60 36.57 -16.80
N ILE A 123 53.00 36.75 -15.62
CA ILE A 123 53.71 37.03 -14.36
C ILE A 123 54.62 35.83 -14.08
N GLN A 124 55.89 36.06 -13.74
CA GLN A 124 56.86 34.98 -13.54
C GLN A 124 56.46 34.08 -12.36
N ALA A 125 56.75 32.78 -12.44
CA ALA A 125 56.37 31.80 -11.41
C ALA A 125 56.87 32.19 -10.00
N ASP A 126 58.03 32.85 -9.91
CA ASP A 126 58.62 33.32 -8.66
C ASP A 126 57.86 34.53 -8.08
N GLU A 127 57.36 35.45 -8.92
CA GLU A 127 56.51 36.57 -8.48
C GLU A 127 55.15 36.08 -7.97
N ILE A 128 54.61 35.03 -8.61
CA ILE A 128 53.38 34.36 -8.17
C ILE A 128 53.62 33.68 -6.83
N TYR A 129 54.75 32.97 -6.67
CA TYR A 129 55.13 32.34 -5.40
C TYR A 129 55.32 33.37 -4.27
N HIS A 130 55.97 34.51 -4.55
CA HIS A 130 56.07 35.62 -3.60
C HIS A 130 54.71 36.23 -3.24
N SER A 131 53.79 36.32 -4.20
CA SER A 131 52.43 36.78 -3.95
C SER A 131 51.65 35.78 -3.08
N VAL A 132 51.86 34.48 -3.28
CA VAL A 132 51.34 33.41 -2.40
C VAL A 132 51.93 33.55 -1.00
N LEU A 133 53.24 33.77 -0.87
CA LEU A 133 53.88 34.00 0.44
C LEU A 133 53.24 35.19 1.15
N LYS A 134 53.14 36.36 0.50
CA LYS A 134 52.52 37.55 1.10
C LYS A 134 51.05 37.33 1.48
N LEU A 135 50.31 36.57 0.67
CA LEU A 135 48.93 36.19 0.97
C LEU A 135 48.87 35.29 2.22
N LEU A 136 49.68 34.24 2.27
CA LEU A 136 49.74 33.32 3.41
C LEU A 136 50.31 33.97 4.67
N GLU A 137 51.16 34.99 4.54
CA GLU A 137 51.71 35.77 5.65
C GLU A 137 50.63 36.62 6.33
N SER A 138 49.72 37.18 5.53
CA SER A 138 48.58 37.96 6.00
C SER A 138 47.37 37.09 6.38
N ALA A 139 47.36 35.81 6.02
CA ALA A 139 46.27 34.89 6.32
C ALA A 139 46.25 34.51 7.82
N PRO A 140 45.08 34.60 8.50
CA PRO A 140 44.94 34.23 9.90
C PRO A 140 44.86 32.70 10.13
N ARG A 141 44.71 31.92 9.06
CA ARG A 141 44.54 30.46 9.02
C ARG A 141 45.10 29.89 7.71
N PRO A 142 45.42 28.59 7.62
CA PRO A 142 45.83 27.95 6.37
C PRO A 142 44.74 28.05 5.28
N LEU A 143 45.15 28.28 4.03
CA LEU A 143 44.25 28.49 2.89
C LEU A 143 44.28 27.29 1.92
N SER A 144 43.14 26.90 1.34
CA SER A 144 43.10 25.87 0.29
C SER A 144 43.69 26.40 -1.02
N ILE A 145 44.08 25.51 -1.94
CA ILE A 145 44.63 25.92 -3.23
C ILE A 145 43.63 26.75 -4.06
N GLU A 146 42.35 26.44 -3.96
CA GLU A 146 41.26 27.17 -4.62
C GLU A 146 41.07 28.55 -3.99
N THR A 147 41.20 28.66 -2.67
CA THR A 147 41.11 29.94 -1.96
C THR A 147 42.28 30.85 -2.35
N ILE A 148 43.49 30.30 -2.38
CA ILE A 148 44.70 31.02 -2.82
C ILE A 148 44.53 31.47 -4.27
N PHE A 149 44.06 30.59 -5.16
CA PHE A 149 43.80 30.91 -6.55
C PHE A 149 42.77 32.03 -6.70
N SER A 150 41.62 31.92 -6.03
CA SER A 150 40.55 32.93 -6.06
C SER A 150 41.05 34.29 -5.61
N GLU A 151 41.79 34.34 -4.50
CA GLU A 151 42.22 35.61 -3.90
C GLU A 151 43.37 36.28 -4.66
N LEU A 152 44.24 35.48 -5.29
CA LEU A 152 45.22 35.99 -6.25
C LEU A 152 44.55 36.56 -7.50
N CYS A 153 43.49 35.93 -8.01
CA CYS A 153 42.70 36.45 -9.12
C CYS A 153 41.94 37.73 -8.74
N GLU A 154 41.31 37.79 -7.56
CA GLU A 154 40.66 39.01 -7.02
C GLU A 154 41.64 40.18 -6.89
N LYS A 155 42.85 39.93 -6.38
CA LYS A 155 43.89 40.97 -6.23
C LYS A 155 44.59 41.31 -7.54
N GLY A 156 44.23 40.68 -8.66
CA GLY A 156 44.85 40.87 -9.98
C GLY A 156 46.30 40.38 -10.09
N LEU A 157 46.75 39.56 -9.12
CA LEU A 157 48.13 39.08 -8.98
C LEU A 157 48.38 37.75 -9.71
N TYR A 158 47.33 37.09 -10.21
CA TYR A 158 47.43 35.88 -11.01
C TYR A 158 46.42 35.90 -12.17
N LYS A 159 46.94 35.92 -13.40
CA LYS A 159 46.16 35.83 -14.64
C LYS A 159 46.60 34.58 -15.40
N CYS A 160 45.74 33.55 -15.43
CA CYS A 160 46.05 32.30 -16.11
C CYS A 160 45.15 32.09 -17.32
N THR A 161 45.76 31.84 -18.48
CA THR A 161 45.11 31.61 -19.77
C THR A 161 45.02 30.12 -20.14
N HIS A 162 45.42 29.23 -19.23
CA HIS A 162 45.56 27.80 -19.49
C HIS A 162 44.38 27.00 -18.93
N ASP A 163 44.13 25.83 -19.51
CA ASP A 163 42.97 24.97 -19.21
C ASP A 163 42.99 24.36 -17.78
N THR A 164 44.11 24.41 -17.06
CA THR A 164 44.27 23.85 -15.70
C THR A 164 44.99 24.80 -14.73
N PRO A 165 44.38 25.96 -14.41
CA PRO A 165 45.07 27.04 -13.70
C PRO A 165 45.36 26.73 -12.22
N VAL A 166 44.47 26.00 -11.54
CA VAL A 166 44.65 25.58 -10.14
C VAL A 166 45.78 24.56 -10.00
N THR A 167 45.88 23.61 -10.94
CA THR A 167 46.96 22.62 -10.99
C THR A 167 48.31 23.26 -11.25
N ARG A 168 48.36 24.28 -12.12
CA ARG A 168 49.59 25.05 -12.37
C ARG A 168 50.03 25.83 -11.14
N LEU A 169 49.10 26.50 -10.44
CA LEU A 169 49.39 27.18 -9.18
C LEU A 169 49.90 26.20 -8.11
N LEU A 170 49.29 25.03 -8.00
CA LEU A 170 49.74 23.97 -7.08
C LEU A 170 51.17 23.53 -7.39
N ASN A 171 51.51 23.37 -8.67
CA ASN A 171 52.86 23.02 -9.10
C ASN A 171 53.86 24.14 -8.80
N ILE A 172 53.46 25.41 -8.93
CA ILE A 172 54.29 26.56 -8.54
C ILE A 172 54.54 26.53 -7.02
N ILE A 173 53.53 26.29 -6.20
CA ILE A 173 53.67 26.23 -4.74
C ILE A 173 54.53 25.04 -4.28
N LYS A 174 54.44 23.90 -4.97
CA LYS A 174 55.19 22.68 -4.67
C LYS A 174 56.60 22.64 -5.28
N ALA A 175 56.94 23.57 -6.17
CA ALA A 175 58.29 23.66 -6.72
C ALA A 175 59.31 24.03 -5.61
N LYS A 176 60.56 23.58 -5.76
CA LYS A 176 61.64 23.94 -4.84
C LYS A 176 62.05 25.40 -5.06
N HIS A 177 61.66 26.27 -4.15
CA HIS A 177 62.06 27.68 -4.11
C HIS A 177 63.22 27.90 -3.13
N SER A 178 64.10 28.86 -3.43
CA SER A 178 65.31 29.16 -2.64
C SER A 178 65.08 30.09 -1.44
N ASP A 179 63.83 30.36 -1.07
CA ASP A 179 63.48 31.32 -0.02
C ASP A 179 63.62 30.73 1.39
N GLU A 180 64.09 31.53 2.36
CA GLU A 180 64.20 31.14 3.78
C GLU A 180 62.83 30.79 4.41
N ILE A 181 61.75 31.34 3.83
CA ILE A 181 60.37 31.15 4.27
C ILE A 181 59.72 30.09 3.38
N THR A 182 59.48 28.91 3.95
CA THR A 182 58.85 27.80 3.24
C THR A 182 57.34 27.80 3.41
N VAL A 183 56.63 27.56 2.29
CA VAL A 183 55.20 27.23 2.32
C VAL A 183 55.05 25.76 2.72
N SER A 184 54.35 25.51 3.82
CA SER A 184 54.03 24.18 4.32
C SER A 184 52.58 23.82 4.02
N GLN A 185 52.29 22.52 3.91
CA GLN A 185 50.96 21.97 3.64
C GLN A 185 50.47 21.13 4.83
N VAL A 186 49.25 21.38 5.30
CA VAL A 186 48.51 20.53 6.25
C VAL A 186 47.23 20.12 5.54
N THR A 187 47.01 18.80 5.42
CA THR A 187 45.96 18.22 4.56
C THR A 187 46.01 18.79 3.13
N ASP A 188 45.04 19.60 2.77
CA ASP A 188 44.79 20.26 1.49
C ASP A 188 45.06 21.78 1.53
N LYS A 189 45.54 22.33 2.66
CA LYS A 189 45.71 23.76 2.92
C LYS A 189 47.16 24.17 3.17
N PHE A 190 47.53 25.39 2.77
CA PHE A 190 48.89 25.91 2.79
C PHE A 190 49.08 27.05 3.81
N TYR A 191 50.27 27.17 4.40
CA TYR A 191 50.65 28.21 5.38
C TYR A 191 52.17 28.48 5.41
N ILE A 192 52.62 29.50 6.14
CA ILE A 192 54.05 29.83 6.32
C ILE A 192 54.64 29.19 7.58
N SER A 193 55.76 28.48 7.43
CA SER A 193 56.45 27.75 8.50
C SER A 193 57.06 28.62 9.62
N SER A 194 57.35 29.91 9.35
CA SER A 194 58.13 30.78 10.25
C SER A 194 57.31 31.63 11.24
N LYS A 195 55.97 31.63 11.15
CA LYS A 195 55.12 32.46 12.03
C LYS A 195 54.88 31.76 13.37
N SER A 196 55.70 32.09 14.35
CA SER A 196 55.40 31.85 15.77
C SER A 196 54.08 32.56 16.11
N MET A 197 53.11 31.78 16.54
CA MET A 197 51.70 32.15 16.61
C MET A 197 51.37 33.06 17.80
N CYS A 198 50.30 33.89 17.67
CA CYS A 198 49.73 34.72 18.74
C CYS A 198 49.59 33.96 20.07
N GLU A 199 49.82 34.65 21.19
CA GLU A 199 49.65 34.07 22.53
C GLU A 199 48.18 33.70 22.77
N MET A 200 47.93 32.45 23.18
CA MET A 200 46.60 32.01 23.60
C MET A 200 46.24 32.65 24.94
N THR A 201 45.01 33.12 25.09
CA THR A 201 44.51 33.82 26.30
C THR A 201 43.15 33.26 26.75
N GLY A 202 42.71 33.62 27.97
CA GLY A 202 41.43 33.16 28.53
C GLY A 202 41.37 31.65 28.76
N TRP A 203 40.18 31.07 28.64
CA TRP A 203 39.97 29.62 28.82
C TRP A 203 40.69 28.78 27.78
N ILE A 204 40.99 29.32 26.59
CA ILE A 204 41.73 28.60 25.53
C ILE A 204 43.19 28.37 25.95
N ARG A 205 43.80 29.31 26.67
CA ARG A 205 45.12 29.07 27.29
C ARG A 205 45.08 27.88 28.23
N ASN A 206 44.06 27.82 29.08
CA ASN A 206 43.92 26.74 30.06
C ASN A 206 43.61 25.41 29.38
N PHE A 207 42.71 25.40 28.39
CA PHE A 207 42.40 24.23 27.58
C PHE A 207 43.65 23.65 26.91
N VAL A 208 44.49 24.51 26.32
CA VAL A 208 45.75 24.09 25.67
C VAL A 208 46.82 23.67 26.67
N SER A 209 46.85 24.29 27.86
CA SER A 209 47.76 23.84 28.92
C SER A 209 47.42 22.43 29.42
N GLU A 210 46.12 22.08 29.43
CA GLU A 210 45.63 20.75 29.80
C GLU A 210 45.66 19.76 28.63
N ASN A 211 45.69 20.25 27.38
CA ASN A 211 45.70 19.46 26.15
C ASN A 211 46.76 19.98 25.16
N PRO A 212 48.07 19.83 25.43
CA PRO A 212 49.14 20.41 24.63
C PRO A 212 49.12 19.96 23.16
N GLU A 213 48.69 18.72 22.91
CA GLU A 213 48.57 18.12 21.58
C GLU A 213 47.52 18.80 20.69
N LYS A 214 46.50 19.44 21.30
CA LYS A 214 45.43 20.16 20.58
C LYS A 214 45.82 21.59 20.24
N SER A 215 46.90 22.11 20.83
CA SER A 215 47.45 23.45 20.55
C SER A 215 47.59 23.72 19.06
N ASN A 216 48.17 22.76 18.33
CA ASN A 216 48.45 22.93 16.91
C ASN A 216 47.16 22.92 16.07
N ALA A 217 46.18 22.10 16.45
CA ALA A 217 44.87 22.08 15.81
C ALA A 217 44.14 23.42 15.99
N LEU A 218 44.09 23.98 17.21
CA LEU A 218 43.46 25.28 17.45
C LEU A 218 44.15 26.42 16.70
N ARG A 219 45.47 26.38 16.64
CA ARG A 219 46.31 27.30 15.87
C ARG A 219 46.01 27.23 14.37
N VAL A 220 45.87 26.03 13.82
CA VAL A 220 45.45 25.79 12.42
C VAL A 220 44.05 26.37 12.15
N HIS A 221 43.15 26.32 13.12
CA HIS A 221 41.80 26.89 12.99
C HIS A 221 41.72 28.39 13.34
N GLY A 222 42.83 29.02 13.72
CA GLY A 222 42.89 30.45 14.02
C GLY A 222 42.25 30.85 15.36
N ILE A 223 42.26 29.95 16.35
CA ILE A 223 41.59 30.14 17.64
C ILE A 223 42.62 30.38 18.74
N TYR A 224 42.49 31.53 19.41
CA TYR A 224 43.45 32.02 20.40
C TYR A 224 42.81 32.60 21.67
N ASP A 225 41.54 33.03 21.59
CA ASP A 225 40.75 33.68 22.66
C ASP A 225 39.23 33.49 22.43
N GLU A 226 38.38 33.94 23.36
CA GLU A 226 36.91 33.77 23.29
C GLU A 226 36.30 34.36 22.01
N ALA A 227 36.82 35.51 21.55
CA ALA A 227 36.31 36.20 20.37
C ALA A 227 36.64 35.43 19.09
N SER A 228 37.87 34.92 18.97
CA SER A 228 38.29 34.09 17.85
C SER A 228 37.60 32.73 17.84
N TYR A 229 37.37 32.11 19.00
CA TYR A 229 36.56 30.89 19.10
C TYR A 229 35.14 31.13 18.60
N SER A 230 34.45 32.16 19.11
CA SER A 230 33.07 32.47 18.70
C SER A 230 32.94 32.78 17.21
N ALA A 231 34.00 33.28 16.56
CA ALA A 231 34.01 33.58 15.13
C ALA A 231 34.38 32.38 14.23
N ALA A 232 35.05 31.37 14.79
CA ALA A 232 35.69 30.27 14.07
C ALA A 232 35.31 28.85 14.55
N SER A 233 34.38 28.72 15.50
CA SER A 233 33.95 27.45 16.11
C SER A 233 33.30 26.47 15.11
N ASP A 234 32.43 26.94 14.23
CA ASP A 234 31.75 26.10 13.20
C ASP A 234 32.71 25.40 12.20
N GLY A 235 33.99 25.77 12.20
CA GLY A 235 35.02 25.27 11.30
C GLY A 235 36.00 24.32 11.97
N LEU A 236 35.84 24.08 13.28
CA LEU A 236 36.57 23.08 14.03
C LEU A 236 35.98 21.69 13.74
N PRO A 237 36.81 20.62 13.76
CA PRO A 237 36.32 19.25 13.80
C PRO A 237 35.30 19.09 14.93
N GLU A 238 34.18 18.45 14.66
CA GLU A 238 33.02 18.35 15.57
C GLU A 238 33.41 17.88 16.97
N GLN A 239 34.27 16.86 17.07
CA GLN A 239 34.76 16.35 18.33
C GLN A 239 35.65 17.35 19.10
N LEU A 240 36.47 18.13 18.38
CA LEU A 240 37.31 19.17 19.00
C LEU A 240 36.46 20.36 19.45
N ASN A 241 35.47 20.76 18.65
CA ASN A 241 34.53 21.82 19.03
C ASN A 241 33.70 21.42 20.26
N CYS A 242 33.17 20.20 20.30
CA CYS A 242 32.44 19.70 21.48
C CYS A 242 33.30 19.72 22.74
N GLN A 243 34.56 19.30 22.64
CA GLN A 243 35.50 19.34 23.76
C GLN A 243 35.77 20.76 24.25
N MET A 244 35.83 21.70 23.31
CA MET A 244 36.02 23.11 23.59
C MET A 244 34.79 23.77 24.20
N GLU A 245 33.58 23.51 23.68
CA GLU A 245 32.33 24.03 24.23
C GLU A 245 32.11 23.58 25.67
N PHE A 246 32.39 22.31 25.94
CA PHE A 246 32.27 21.74 27.28
C PHE A 246 33.30 22.32 28.24
N PHE A 247 34.57 22.45 27.80
CA PHE A 247 35.59 23.10 28.62
C PHE A 247 35.25 24.57 28.89
N ARG A 248 34.80 25.31 27.86
CA ARG A 248 34.35 26.70 27.97
C ARG A 248 33.20 26.82 28.97
N TYR A 249 32.21 25.94 28.88
CA TYR A 249 31.08 25.88 29.81
C TYR A 249 31.56 25.74 31.26
N HIS A 250 32.38 24.73 31.57
CA HIS A 250 32.89 24.53 32.93
C HIS A 250 33.78 25.67 33.41
N PHE A 251 34.61 26.22 32.52
CA PHE A 251 35.46 27.35 32.84
C PHE A 251 34.62 28.56 33.22
N LEU A 252 33.62 28.94 32.41
CA LEU A 252 32.76 30.10 32.66
C LEU A 252 31.82 29.88 33.85
N LEU A 253 31.30 28.67 34.03
CA LEU A 253 30.46 28.30 35.18
C LEU A 253 31.20 28.50 36.51
N ASN A 254 32.47 28.09 36.57
CA ASN A 254 33.33 28.26 37.74
C ASN A 254 33.70 29.74 38.03
N HIS A 255 33.56 30.63 37.05
CA HIS A 255 33.81 32.07 37.19
C HIS A 255 32.52 32.88 37.43
N GLY A 256 31.39 32.20 37.67
CA GLY A 256 30.16 32.73 38.30
C GLY A 256 28.96 32.86 37.36
N CYS A 257 28.01 31.91 37.43
CA CYS A 257 26.68 31.90 36.75
C CYS A 257 25.72 30.79 37.30
N ASN A 258 25.76 30.43 38.58
CA ASN A 258 25.16 29.16 39.06
C ASN A 258 23.67 29.18 39.45
N GLU A 259 23.03 30.33 39.56
CA GLU A 259 21.61 30.42 39.97
C GLU A 259 20.74 31.33 39.08
N ASP A 260 21.27 31.88 38.00
CA ASP A 260 20.55 32.75 37.08
C ASP A 260 20.32 32.04 35.73
N PRO A 261 19.05 31.73 35.37
CA PRO A 261 18.72 31.11 34.09
C PRO A 261 19.22 31.88 32.88
N GLU A 262 19.17 33.22 32.91
CA GLU A 262 19.58 34.05 31.76
C GLU A 262 21.08 33.95 31.55
N GLN A 263 21.86 33.97 32.63
CA GLN A 263 23.31 33.88 32.53
C GLN A 263 23.77 32.47 32.18
N LEU A 264 23.09 31.44 32.71
CA LEU A 264 23.38 30.05 32.37
C LEU A 264 23.14 29.79 30.88
N LEU A 265 22.01 30.25 30.32
CA LEU A 265 21.69 30.07 28.89
C LEU A 265 22.77 30.64 27.95
N LYS A 266 23.51 31.68 28.36
CA LYS A 266 24.60 32.28 27.55
C LYS A 266 25.87 31.43 27.47
N ILE A 267 26.04 30.47 28.38
CA ILE A 267 27.28 29.68 28.49
C ILE A 267 27.10 28.20 28.14
N ILE A 268 25.87 27.71 27.97
CA ILE A 268 25.56 26.32 27.60
C ILE A 268 26.10 25.99 26.19
N PRO A 269 26.62 24.77 25.96
CA PRO A 269 26.99 24.30 24.62
C PRO A 269 25.86 24.40 23.59
N GLY A 270 26.17 24.76 22.35
CA GLY A 270 25.16 25.06 21.33
C GLY A 270 24.25 23.85 21.03
N TYR A 271 24.84 22.65 21.01
CA TYR A 271 24.11 21.40 20.79
C TYR A 271 23.14 21.04 21.91
N ILE A 272 23.38 21.52 23.14
CA ILE A 272 22.47 21.32 24.29
C ILE A 272 21.35 22.34 24.25
N SER A 273 21.65 23.58 23.84
CA SER A 273 20.63 24.63 23.72
C SER A 273 19.52 24.25 22.73
N SER A 274 19.86 23.54 21.65
CA SER A 274 18.90 23.09 20.64
C SER A 274 18.09 21.83 21.01
N LEU A 275 18.39 21.18 22.13
CA LEU A 275 17.63 20.00 22.57
C LEU A 275 16.23 20.40 23.06
N HIS A 276 15.28 19.49 22.83
CA HIS A 276 13.91 19.68 23.28
C HIS A 276 13.81 19.68 24.81
N ILE A 277 12.95 20.52 25.40
CA ILE A 277 12.83 20.70 26.87
C ILE A 277 12.46 19.42 27.62
N SER A 278 11.89 18.41 26.93
CA SER A 278 11.58 17.09 27.53
C SER A 278 12.81 16.22 27.76
N THR A 279 13.91 16.49 27.07
CA THR A 279 15.18 15.77 27.24
C THR A 279 15.80 16.09 28.59
N PHE A 280 15.62 17.31 29.06
CA PHE A 280 16.03 17.72 30.39
C PHE A 280 15.02 17.20 31.41
N GLY A 281 15.51 16.51 32.45
CA GLY A 281 14.68 15.93 33.53
C GLY A 281 14.02 16.96 34.45
N PHE A 282 13.42 18.02 33.90
CA PHE A 282 12.81 19.10 34.65
C PHE A 282 11.68 18.59 35.54
N THR A 283 11.54 19.20 36.72
CA THR A 283 10.38 18.95 37.57
C THR A 283 9.09 19.29 36.83
N ALA A 284 8.00 18.57 37.12
CA ALA A 284 6.69 18.80 36.50
C ALA A 284 6.23 20.27 36.58
N ARG A 285 6.62 20.98 37.66
CA ARG A 285 6.34 22.41 37.82
C ARG A 285 7.04 23.27 36.77
N VAL A 286 8.34 23.05 36.55
CA VAL A 286 9.13 23.80 35.56
C VAL A 286 8.66 23.42 34.15
N LEU A 287 8.49 22.13 33.87
CA LEU A 287 8.06 21.64 32.56
C LEU A 287 6.68 22.17 32.15
N ASN A 288 5.72 22.20 33.07
CA ASN A 288 4.39 22.73 32.78
C ASN A 288 4.41 24.24 32.49
N VAL A 289 5.28 25.00 33.16
CA VAL A 289 5.46 26.43 32.85
C VAL A 289 6.02 26.59 31.44
N LEU A 290 7.09 25.89 31.09
CA LEU A 290 7.73 25.99 29.77
C LEU A 290 6.73 25.62 28.66
N LYS A 291 5.98 24.51 28.83
CA LYS A 291 4.91 24.12 27.90
C LYS A 291 3.79 25.14 27.79
N SER A 292 3.39 25.77 28.90
CA SER A 292 2.36 26.82 28.89
C SER A 292 2.77 28.08 28.14
N LYS A 293 4.08 28.27 27.94
CA LYS A 293 4.68 29.37 27.18
C LYS A 293 5.11 28.96 25.77
N SER A 294 4.77 27.75 25.33
CA SER A 294 5.13 27.20 24.03
C SER A 294 6.64 27.22 23.77
N ILE A 295 7.42 26.91 24.81
CA ILE A 295 8.88 26.76 24.71
C ILE A 295 9.15 25.28 24.46
N ASP A 296 9.77 24.97 23.32
CA ASP A 296 10.05 23.60 22.91
C ASP A 296 11.53 23.25 23.09
N SER A 297 12.44 24.24 23.06
CA SER A 297 13.88 24.09 23.25
C SER A 297 14.46 25.12 24.23
N LEU A 298 15.70 24.93 24.70
CA LEU A 298 16.37 25.95 25.52
C LEU A 298 16.76 27.19 24.68
N SER A 299 17.00 27.04 23.38
CA SER A 299 17.28 28.15 22.47
C SER A 299 16.14 29.17 22.39
N ASP A 300 14.88 28.74 22.55
CA ASP A 300 13.72 29.63 22.57
C ASP A 300 13.74 30.62 23.76
N LEU A 301 14.59 30.36 24.75
CA LEU A 301 14.76 31.19 25.94
C LEU A 301 15.91 32.19 25.86
N HIS A 302 16.72 32.18 24.79
CA HIS A 302 17.91 33.04 24.67
C HIS A 302 17.61 34.55 24.72
N GLU A 303 16.41 34.97 24.30
CA GLU A 303 15.96 36.37 24.36
C GLU A 303 15.10 36.70 25.59
N VAL A 304 14.84 35.72 26.46
CA VAL A 304 13.94 35.87 27.61
C VAL A 304 14.76 36.13 28.87
N THR A 305 14.61 37.33 29.45
CA THR A 305 15.32 37.70 30.69
C THR A 305 14.76 36.98 31.92
N PHE A 306 15.59 36.83 32.95
CA PHE A 306 15.14 36.22 34.21
C PHE A 306 13.99 37.01 34.86
N GLU A 307 13.98 38.34 34.72
CA GLU A 307 12.89 39.19 35.21
C GLU A 307 11.55 38.87 34.55
N THR A 308 11.59 38.51 33.26
CA THR A 308 10.41 38.09 32.50
C THR A 308 9.95 36.70 32.93
N MET A 309 10.88 35.76 33.07
CA MET A 309 10.57 34.40 33.55
C MET A 309 9.96 34.41 34.96
N SER A 310 10.47 35.26 35.85
CA SER A 310 9.99 35.33 37.23
C SER A 310 8.57 35.92 37.37
N LYS A 311 8.02 36.52 36.30
CA LYS A 311 6.64 37.00 36.22
C LYS A 311 5.67 35.92 35.74
N TRP A 312 6.15 34.75 35.31
CA TRP A 312 5.29 33.66 34.87
C TRP A 312 4.62 32.94 36.05
N ASP A 313 3.35 32.59 35.86
CA ASP A 313 2.59 31.83 36.84
C ASP A 313 3.33 30.54 37.20
N ASN A 314 3.55 30.33 38.50
CA ASN A 314 4.27 29.19 39.06
C ASN A 314 5.79 29.11 38.79
N PHE A 315 6.42 30.14 38.20
CA PHE A 315 7.86 30.22 37.97
C PHE A 315 8.53 31.26 38.89
N GLY A 316 8.87 30.86 40.12
CA GLY A 316 9.58 31.71 41.07
C GLY A 316 11.06 31.34 41.20
N ARG A 317 11.77 31.98 42.14
CA ARG A 317 13.20 31.71 42.42
C ARG A 317 13.53 30.22 42.65
N GLY A 318 12.62 29.47 43.29
CA GLY A 318 12.78 28.02 43.47
C GLY A 318 12.70 27.24 42.15
N SER A 319 11.81 27.62 41.24
CA SER A 319 11.70 27.04 39.89
C SER A 319 12.93 27.39 39.04
N ALA A 320 13.44 28.61 39.16
CA ALA A 320 14.65 29.06 38.47
C ALA A 320 15.90 28.30 38.93
N ARG A 321 16.10 28.13 40.24
CA ARG A 321 17.18 27.27 40.77
C ARG A 321 17.04 25.82 40.32
N ALA A 322 15.83 25.28 40.34
CA ALA A 322 15.58 23.92 39.87
C ALA A 322 15.86 23.77 38.36
N PHE A 323 15.51 24.78 37.57
CA PHE A 323 15.80 24.86 36.14
C PHE A 323 17.32 24.85 35.89
N CYS A 324 18.06 25.80 36.49
CA CYS A 324 19.51 25.86 36.34
C CYS A 324 20.18 24.56 36.80
N LYS A 325 19.78 24.05 37.98
CA LYS A 325 20.33 22.82 38.53
C LYS A 325 20.12 21.62 37.61
N THR A 326 18.93 21.47 37.03
CA THR A 326 18.62 20.34 36.14
C THR A 326 19.48 20.41 34.87
N ILE A 327 19.68 21.60 34.31
CA ILE A 327 20.53 21.79 33.13
C ILE A 327 21.99 21.51 33.47
N MET A 328 22.50 22.03 34.58
CA MET A 328 23.88 21.77 35.01
C MET A 328 24.11 20.28 35.25
N GLU A 329 23.20 19.60 35.96
CA GLU A 329 23.27 18.15 36.17
C GLU A 329 23.20 17.36 34.86
N TYR A 330 22.43 17.84 33.87
CA TYR A 330 22.37 17.22 32.55
C TYR A 330 23.70 17.37 31.79
N ILE A 331 24.27 18.58 31.76
CA ILE A 331 25.55 18.84 31.09
C ILE A 331 26.66 18.03 31.75
N ASP A 332 26.74 18.06 33.08
CA ASP A 332 27.73 17.30 33.85
C ASP A 332 27.65 15.78 33.58
N LYS A 333 26.44 15.25 33.32
CA LYS A 333 26.24 13.83 32.95
C LYS A 333 26.67 13.50 31.53
N GLN A 334 26.43 14.38 30.56
CA GLN A 334 26.77 14.14 29.14
C GLN A 334 28.29 14.09 28.89
N GLY A 335 29.07 14.83 29.70
CA GLY A 335 30.53 14.85 29.56
C GLY A 335 31.02 15.46 28.24
N ASN A 336 32.27 15.16 27.88
CA ASN A 336 32.93 15.66 26.65
C ASN A 336 32.52 14.93 25.36
N LYS A 337 31.40 14.18 25.38
CA LYS A 337 30.99 13.29 24.28
C LYS A 337 30.15 14.09 23.26
N PRO A 338 30.53 14.12 21.96
CA PRO A 338 29.69 14.74 20.94
C PRO A 338 28.39 13.94 20.78
N VAL A 339 27.24 14.62 20.90
CA VAL A 339 25.93 14.05 20.56
C VAL A 339 25.81 14.08 19.04
N ILE A 340 25.80 12.92 18.41
CA ILE A 340 25.54 12.79 16.97
C ILE A 340 24.07 13.17 16.72
N LEU A 341 23.83 14.39 16.23
CA LEU A 341 22.51 14.77 15.73
C LEU A 341 22.29 14.08 14.38
N PRO A 342 21.14 13.42 14.15
CA PRO A 342 20.84 12.81 12.86
C PRO A 342 20.58 13.92 11.83
N MET A 343 21.60 14.28 11.03
CA MET A 343 21.41 15.08 9.82
C MET A 343 21.30 14.18 8.58
N ASN A 344 20.34 14.53 7.73
CA ASN A 344 20.10 13.99 6.39
C ASN A 344 21.40 13.80 5.61
N VAL A 345 21.69 12.56 5.21
CA VAL A 345 22.69 12.26 4.18
C VAL A 345 21.95 11.77 2.94
N SER A 346 21.84 12.68 1.98
CA SER A 346 21.58 12.38 0.58
C SER A 346 22.70 11.49 0.04
N ASN A 347 22.30 10.41 -0.64
CA ASN A 347 23.13 9.41 -1.28
C ASN A 347 24.31 9.98 -2.08
N SER A 348 25.50 9.46 -1.81
CA SER A 348 26.47 9.13 -2.85
C SER A 348 27.25 7.89 -2.41
N GLU A 349 27.05 6.80 -3.13
CA GLU A 349 27.81 5.56 -3.01
C GLU A 349 29.26 5.74 -3.47
N GLU A 350 30.10 4.80 -3.00
CA GLU A 350 31.49 4.52 -3.37
C GLU A 350 32.59 5.24 -2.57
N ALA A 351 33.02 4.60 -1.47
CA ALA A 351 34.43 4.59 -1.05
C ALA A 351 34.74 3.41 -0.11
N SER A 352 35.52 2.46 -0.63
CA SER A 352 36.55 1.62 0.01
C SER A 352 36.32 1.10 1.45
N GLU A 353 36.17 -0.22 1.53
CA GLU A 353 36.51 -1.05 2.69
C GLU A 353 37.99 -0.88 3.08
N ASP A 354 38.28 0.08 3.96
CA ASP A 354 39.43 0.05 4.90
C ASP A 354 39.50 1.39 5.65
N ASN A 355 38.91 1.45 6.85
CA ASN A 355 39.29 2.30 8.00
C ASN A 355 38.13 2.47 9.02
N ARG A 356 37.66 1.38 9.63
CA ARG A 356 36.86 1.46 10.88
C ARG A 356 37.43 0.55 11.97
N SER A 357 38.74 0.63 12.21
CA SER A 357 39.32 0.14 13.46
C SER A 357 39.58 1.31 14.39
N VAL A 358 38.53 1.78 15.07
CA VAL A 358 38.69 2.62 16.26
C VAL A 358 39.02 1.67 17.42
N HIS A 359 40.19 1.87 18.02
CA HIS A 359 40.67 1.16 19.20
C HIS A 359 39.65 1.27 20.36
N TYR A 360 38.89 0.22 20.64
CA TYR A 360 38.19 0.05 21.91
C TYR A 360 39.05 -0.80 22.83
N SER A 361 39.53 -0.19 23.92
CA SER A 361 40.13 -0.86 25.06
C SER A 361 39.24 -2.02 25.54
N GLU A 362 39.85 -3.16 25.89
CA GLU A 362 39.20 -4.40 26.32
C GLU A 362 38.26 -4.20 27.53
N MET A 363 37.01 -3.85 27.27
CA MET A 363 35.99 -3.73 28.31
C MET A 363 35.35 -5.10 28.57
N PRO A 364 35.18 -5.51 29.84
CA PRO A 364 34.59 -6.82 30.15
C PRO A 364 33.12 -6.90 29.68
N PRO A 365 32.59 -8.12 29.45
CA PRO A 365 31.22 -8.31 28.99
C PRO A 365 30.17 -7.63 29.87
N LEU A 366 29.07 -7.19 29.27
CA LEU A 366 27.98 -6.46 29.95
C LEU A 366 27.52 -7.15 31.24
N LYS A 367 27.38 -8.48 31.21
CA LYS A 367 26.96 -9.25 32.39
C LYS A 367 27.92 -9.07 33.56
N GLU A 368 29.24 -9.15 33.30
CA GLU A 368 30.26 -8.97 34.33
C GLU A 368 30.30 -7.53 34.86
N CYS A 369 30.11 -6.55 33.97
CA CYS A 369 29.99 -5.14 34.35
C CYS A 369 28.81 -4.94 35.30
N PHE A 370 27.63 -5.46 34.93
CA PHE A 370 26.42 -5.36 35.74
C PHE A 370 26.56 -6.05 37.12
N GLU A 371 27.10 -7.27 37.15
CA GLU A 371 27.32 -8.02 38.39
C GLU A 371 28.29 -7.27 39.34
N LYS A 372 29.33 -6.64 38.79
CA LYS A 372 30.27 -5.79 39.55
C LYS A 372 29.56 -4.55 40.13
N SER A 373 28.74 -3.86 39.34
CA SER A 373 27.99 -2.68 39.80
C SER A 373 27.02 -3.02 40.93
N LEU A 374 26.43 -4.22 40.91
CA LEU A 374 25.59 -4.69 41.99
C LEU A 374 26.35 -4.89 43.32
N MET A 375 27.68 -5.07 43.32
CA MET A 375 28.46 -5.28 44.57
C MET A 375 28.42 -4.06 45.51
N TYR A 376 28.13 -2.89 44.97
CA TYR A 376 28.00 -1.64 45.73
C TYR A 376 26.57 -1.37 46.23
N VAL A 377 25.65 -2.33 46.03
CA VAL A 377 24.27 -2.29 46.50
C VAL A 377 24.13 -3.12 47.78
N LYS A 378 23.38 -2.59 48.77
CA LYS A 378 23.11 -3.31 50.02
C LYS A 378 22.34 -4.59 49.72
N GLU A 379 22.70 -5.68 50.38
CA GLU A 379 22.22 -7.05 50.10
C GLU A 379 20.69 -7.17 49.92
N ARG A 380 19.90 -6.53 50.79
CA ARG A 380 18.43 -6.54 50.69
C ARG A 380 17.89 -5.78 49.48
N ASP A 381 18.51 -4.65 49.12
CA ASP A 381 18.10 -3.83 47.98
C ASP A 381 18.61 -4.43 46.66
N ARG A 382 19.74 -5.14 46.71
CA ARG A 382 20.32 -5.88 45.58
C ARG A 382 19.37 -6.98 45.11
N LEU A 383 18.78 -7.75 46.03
CA LEU A 383 17.78 -8.77 45.72
C LEU A 383 16.58 -8.21 44.93
N ILE A 384 16.18 -6.95 45.20
CA ILE A 384 15.12 -6.30 44.41
C ILE A 384 15.56 -6.13 42.96
N ILE A 385 16.79 -5.66 42.73
CA ILE A 385 17.32 -5.49 41.38
C ILE A 385 17.48 -6.84 40.70
N GLU A 386 18.06 -7.84 41.38
CA GLU A 386 18.26 -9.20 40.83
C GLU A 386 16.95 -9.87 40.43
N TYR A 387 15.90 -9.78 41.24
CA TYR A 387 14.59 -10.33 40.89
C TYR A 387 13.89 -9.55 39.77
N ARG A 388 14.07 -8.22 39.73
CA ARG A 388 13.46 -7.37 38.69
C ARG A 388 14.15 -7.54 37.34
N THR A 389 15.47 -7.69 37.32
CA THR A 389 16.24 -7.97 36.11
C THR A 389 16.26 -9.45 35.77
N GLY A 390 15.94 -10.36 36.68
CA GLY A 390 15.96 -11.79 36.42
C GLY A 390 17.38 -12.36 36.33
N LEU A 391 18.35 -11.85 37.09
CA LEU A 391 19.75 -12.28 37.00
C LEU A 391 19.95 -13.78 37.26
N TYR A 392 19.25 -14.34 38.25
CA TYR A 392 19.34 -15.74 38.69
C TYR A 392 18.06 -16.56 38.44
N GLY A 393 17.16 -16.08 37.57
CA GLY A 393 15.88 -16.74 37.30
C GLY A 393 14.91 -15.85 36.51
N PRO A 394 13.63 -16.25 36.38
CA PRO A 394 12.66 -15.45 35.64
C PRO A 394 12.46 -14.08 36.30
N SER A 395 12.35 -13.04 35.48
CA SER A 395 12.07 -11.69 35.98
C SER A 395 10.72 -11.65 36.70
N LYS A 396 10.66 -10.94 37.82
CA LYS A 396 9.47 -10.82 38.66
C LYS A 396 8.87 -9.43 38.55
N THR A 397 7.56 -9.32 38.64
CA THR A 397 6.85 -8.04 38.70
C THR A 397 7.14 -7.30 40.01
N LEU A 398 6.88 -5.98 40.06
CA LEU A 398 7.00 -5.19 41.29
C LEU A 398 6.16 -5.76 42.44
N GLN A 399 5.01 -6.37 42.13
CA GLN A 399 4.12 -6.95 43.13
C GLN A 399 4.72 -8.25 43.68
N GLU A 400 5.15 -9.17 42.81
CA GLU A 400 5.74 -10.44 43.22
C GLU A 400 7.02 -10.25 44.06
N VAL A 401 7.85 -9.27 43.71
CA VAL A 401 9.04 -8.92 44.51
C VAL A 401 8.63 -8.33 45.86
N GLY A 402 7.56 -7.53 45.88
CA GLY A 402 7.01 -6.97 47.12
C GLY A 402 6.53 -8.07 48.08
N ASP A 403 5.79 -9.03 47.55
CA ASP A 403 5.26 -10.16 48.32
C ASP A 403 6.41 -11.06 48.84
N LEU A 404 7.44 -11.32 48.03
CA LEU A 404 8.61 -12.13 48.41
C LEU A 404 9.48 -11.48 49.50
N LEU A 405 9.70 -10.16 49.41
CA LEU A 405 10.58 -9.43 50.32
C LEU A 405 9.82 -8.73 51.47
N ASN A 406 8.51 -8.96 51.54
CA ASN A 406 7.57 -8.39 52.49
C ASN A 406 7.66 -6.85 52.54
N VAL A 407 7.56 -6.21 51.36
CA VAL A 407 7.58 -4.76 51.15
C VAL A 407 6.50 -4.36 50.15
N THR A 408 6.03 -3.11 50.20
CA THR A 408 4.99 -2.66 49.27
C THR A 408 5.51 -2.56 47.84
N ARG A 409 4.64 -2.77 46.84
CA ARG A 409 4.92 -2.55 45.41
C ARG A 409 5.59 -1.19 45.16
N GLU A 410 5.10 -0.14 45.80
CA GLU A 410 5.65 1.21 45.68
C GLU A 410 7.06 1.30 46.27
N ARG A 411 7.34 0.59 47.37
CA ARG A 411 8.68 0.52 47.96
C ARG A 411 9.67 -0.18 47.03
N VAL A 412 9.26 -1.27 46.38
CA VAL A 412 10.09 -1.96 45.36
C VAL A 412 10.42 -1.00 44.21
N ARG A 413 9.42 -0.28 43.69
CA ARG A 413 9.60 0.71 42.61
C ARG A 413 10.59 1.80 43.01
N GLN A 414 10.46 2.36 44.21
CA GLN A 414 11.36 3.39 44.73
C GLN A 414 12.80 2.90 44.85
N ILE A 415 13.01 1.68 45.36
CA ILE A 415 14.35 1.09 45.49
C ILE A 415 14.94 0.82 44.11
N GLN A 416 14.15 0.25 43.19
CA GLN A 416 14.58 0.04 41.80
C GLN A 416 15.02 1.35 41.14
N SER A 417 14.16 2.38 41.13
CA SER A 417 14.49 3.68 40.53
C SER A 417 15.69 4.35 41.19
N LYS A 418 15.88 4.18 42.51
CA LYS A 418 17.04 4.72 43.23
C LYS A 418 18.35 4.09 42.76
N TYR A 419 18.40 2.77 42.63
CA TYR A 419 19.64 2.07 42.30
C TYR A 419 19.95 2.07 40.81
N ILE A 420 18.94 2.04 39.92
CA ILE A 420 19.17 2.25 38.48
C ILE A 420 19.79 3.62 38.24
N ARG A 421 19.21 4.69 38.81
CA ARG A 421 19.78 6.04 38.71
C ARG A 421 21.22 6.10 39.22
N LYS A 422 21.49 5.45 40.35
CA LYS A 422 22.83 5.41 40.92
C LYS A 422 23.82 4.71 39.98
N ILE A 423 23.42 3.58 39.38
CA ILE A 423 24.26 2.83 38.43
C ILE A 423 24.57 3.69 37.20
N ILE A 424 23.55 4.31 36.59
CA ILE A 424 23.72 5.24 35.46
C ILE A 424 24.64 6.42 35.81
N GLU A 425 24.59 6.92 37.06
CA GLU A 425 25.46 8.02 37.50
C GLU A 425 26.91 7.61 37.81
N THR A 426 27.18 6.33 38.04
CA THR A 426 28.49 5.87 38.54
C THR A 426 29.25 5.01 37.55
N GLU A 427 28.55 4.38 36.62
CA GLU A 427 29.09 3.44 35.66
C GLU A 427 29.06 4.07 34.27
N SER A 428 29.89 3.57 33.36
CA SER A 428 29.90 4.03 31.96
C SER A 428 29.40 2.97 30.99
N TRP A 429 29.11 1.75 31.48
CA TRP A 429 28.77 0.61 30.63
C TRP A 429 27.34 0.64 30.11
N ASP A 430 26.45 1.37 30.77
CA ASP A 430 25.08 1.61 30.36
C ASP A 430 25.02 2.39 29.03
N ASP A 431 25.81 3.45 28.88
CA ASP A 431 25.97 4.17 27.60
C ASP A 431 26.36 3.24 26.45
N HIS A 432 27.21 2.24 26.74
CA HIS A 432 27.71 1.31 25.73
C HIS A 432 26.61 0.37 25.21
N ILE A 433 25.52 0.16 25.95
CA ILE A 433 24.35 -0.61 25.47
C ILE A 433 23.72 0.09 24.28
N ALA A 434 23.36 1.36 24.44
CA ALA A 434 22.73 2.15 23.39
C ALA A 434 23.67 2.34 22.19
N ILE A 435 24.96 2.62 22.44
CA ILE A 435 25.97 2.81 21.38
C ILE A 435 26.17 1.53 20.57
N LYS A 436 26.44 0.38 21.22
CA LYS A 436 26.72 -0.88 20.50
C LYS A 436 25.51 -1.40 19.75
N ILE A 437 24.32 -1.36 20.37
CA ILE A 437 23.09 -1.74 19.68
C ILE A 437 22.78 -0.75 18.55
N GLY A 438 22.95 0.56 18.80
CA GLY A 438 22.77 1.60 17.80
C GLY A 438 23.64 1.36 16.56
N GLN A 439 24.91 0.97 16.75
CA GLN A 439 25.82 0.57 15.68
C GLN A 439 25.35 -0.66 14.92
N LEU A 440 24.86 -1.69 15.63
CA LEU A 440 24.30 -2.89 14.99
C LEU A 440 23.02 -2.59 14.18
N LEU A 441 22.28 -1.54 14.56
CA LEU A 441 21.07 -1.08 13.87
C LEU A 441 21.34 -0.06 12.75
N LEU A 442 22.56 0.47 12.58
CA LEU A 442 22.91 1.36 11.47
C LEU A 442 22.88 0.59 10.15
N ASP A 443 22.18 1.12 9.15
CA ASP A 443 22.02 0.56 7.80
C ASP A 443 21.53 -0.91 7.73
N ARG A 444 20.99 -1.42 8.84
CA ARG A 444 20.56 -2.81 8.96
C ARG A 444 19.25 -3.03 8.20
N LYS A 445 19.24 -4.04 7.31
CA LYS A 445 18.06 -4.41 6.50
C LYS A 445 17.29 -5.64 7.02
N SER A 446 17.80 -6.29 8.06
CA SER A 446 17.23 -7.50 8.66
C SER A 446 17.03 -7.31 10.16
N PRO A 447 16.06 -7.97 10.80
CA PRO A 447 15.80 -7.77 12.22
C PRO A 447 17.00 -8.19 13.10
N LEU A 448 17.22 -7.44 14.18
CA LEU A 448 18.20 -7.79 15.22
C LEU A 448 17.48 -8.58 16.32
N TYR A 449 17.69 -9.89 16.36
CA TYR A 449 17.08 -10.74 17.38
C TYR A 449 17.89 -10.69 18.67
N LEU A 450 17.19 -10.58 19.80
CA LEU A 450 17.81 -10.54 21.12
C LEU A 450 18.69 -11.75 21.38
N GLU A 451 18.22 -12.94 20.98
CA GLU A 451 18.91 -14.21 21.18
C GLU A 451 20.19 -14.33 20.33
N MET A 452 20.33 -13.51 19.27
CA MET A 452 21.51 -13.49 18.40
C MET A 452 22.53 -12.41 18.80
N LEU A 453 22.20 -11.53 19.74
CA LEU A 453 23.01 -10.37 20.08
C LEU A 453 24.42 -10.75 20.56
N GLU A 454 24.56 -11.85 21.30
CA GLU A 454 25.86 -12.35 21.79
C GLU A 454 26.79 -12.83 20.67
N ILE A 455 26.20 -13.26 19.54
CA ILE A 455 26.94 -13.72 18.36
C ILE A 455 27.37 -12.50 17.54
N GLU A 456 26.50 -11.49 17.44
CA GLU A 456 26.78 -10.27 16.69
C GLU A 456 27.78 -9.35 17.39
N ASP A 457 27.77 -9.28 18.73
CA ASP A 457 28.76 -8.53 19.50
C ASP A 457 29.14 -9.27 20.80
N SER A 458 30.42 -9.64 20.89
CA SER A 458 30.99 -10.39 22.02
C SER A 458 30.89 -9.68 23.38
N TRP A 459 30.63 -8.36 23.40
CA TRP A 459 30.42 -7.62 24.64
C TRP A 459 29.13 -8.03 25.36
N PHE A 460 28.14 -8.56 24.64
CA PHE A 460 26.92 -9.11 25.25
C PHE A 460 27.08 -10.56 25.72
N LYS A 461 28.28 -11.14 25.69
CA LYS A 461 28.49 -12.54 26.11
C LYS A 461 28.05 -12.79 27.56
N GLY A 462 27.36 -13.90 27.77
CA GLY A 462 27.05 -14.45 29.11
C GLY A 462 25.57 -14.56 29.46
N PHE A 463 24.66 -14.24 28.53
CA PHE A 463 23.21 -14.31 28.73
C PHE A 463 22.56 -15.56 28.10
N ILE A 464 23.32 -16.49 27.52
CA ILE A 464 22.80 -17.75 26.97
C ILE A 464 22.00 -18.48 28.07
N GLY A 465 20.72 -18.77 27.75
CA GLY A 465 19.78 -19.39 28.69
C GLY A 465 19.09 -18.41 29.65
N ASN A 466 19.40 -17.12 29.60
CA ASN A 466 18.76 -16.06 30.38
C ASN A 466 18.65 -14.72 29.60
N TYR A 467 18.07 -14.77 28.40
CA TYR A 467 17.84 -13.57 27.58
C TYR A 467 16.81 -12.60 28.19
N GLN A 468 15.98 -13.05 29.13
CA GLN A 468 15.09 -12.15 29.89
C GLN A 468 15.91 -11.13 30.70
N ASN A 469 17.07 -11.54 31.21
CA ASN A 469 17.96 -10.63 31.91
C ASN A 469 18.57 -9.59 30.96
N LEU A 470 19.03 -10.03 29.78
CA LEU A 470 19.53 -9.11 28.76
C LEU A 470 18.45 -8.11 28.32
N ALA A 471 17.23 -8.56 28.04
CA ALA A 471 16.11 -7.68 27.70
C ALA A 471 15.84 -6.63 28.79
N ALA A 472 15.78 -7.07 30.05
CA ALA A 472 15.56 -6.17 31.17
C ALA A 472 16.69 -5.16 31.35
N LEU A 473 17.95 -5.54 31.10
CA LEU A 473 19.08 -4.60 31.14
C LEU A 473 18.98 -3.57 30.02
N ILE A 474 18.69 -4.00 28.79
CA ILE A 474 18.50 -3.07 27.68
C ILE A 474 17.38 -2.08 28.01
N GLU A 475 16.20 -2.57 28.39
CA GLU A 475 15.04 -1.71 28.69
C GLU A 475 15.26 -0.74 29.87
N LEU A 476 16.03 -1.13 30.88
CA LEU A 476 16.23 -0.30 32.07
C LEU A 476 17.36 0.72 31.93
N PHE A 477 18.35 0.45 31.08
CA PHE A 477 19.58 1.24 31.01
C PHE A 477 19.81 1.95 29.66
N SER A 478 18.94 1.77 28.66
CA SER A 478 19.07 2.47 27.36
C SER A 478 18.23 3.75 27.23
N GLU A 479 17.90 4.43 28.33
CA GLU A 479 17.17 5.72 28.39
C GLU A 479 16.10 5.97 27.32
N ASP A 480 15.21 5.00 27.11
CA ASP A 480 14.17 5.11 26.10
C ASP A 480 14.64 5.18 24.61
N GLU A 481 15.90 4.93 24.28
CA GLU A 481 16.42 4.88 22.90
C GLU A 481 16.26 3.53 22.21
N ILE A 482 16.50 2.44 22.94
CA ILE A 482 16.41 1.06 22.44
C ILE A 482 15.25 0.33 23.11
N ARG A 483 14.50 -0.46 22.33
CA ARG A 483 13.42 -1.31 22.82
C ARG A 483 13.63 -2.74 22.39
N VAL A 484 13.15 -3.64 23.24
CA VAL A 484 12.90 -5.03 22.90
C VAL A 484 11.40 -5.17 22.69
N ILE A 485 10.98 -5.42 21.45
CA ILE A 485 9.57 -5.64 21.10
C ILE A 485 9.36 -7.11 20.73
N LYS A 486 8.13 -7.58 20.88
CA LYS A 486 7.76 -8.95 20.54
C LYS A 486 6.98 -8.97 19.23
N ILE A 487 7.56 -9.61 18.21
CA ILE A 487 6.96 -9.79 16.89
C ILE A 487 6.95 -11.28 16.56
N ASN A 488 5.77 -11.83 16.25
CA ASN A 488 5.59 -13.25 15.91
C ASN A 488 6.24 -14.25 16.88
N GLY A 489 6.26 -13.90 18.17
CA GLY A 489 6.84 -14.73 19.23
C GLY A 489 8.34 -14.54 19.46
N ALA A 490 9.05 -13.83 18.56
CA ALA A 490 10.47 -13.51 18.69
C ALA A 490 10.68 -12.15 19.39
N ASN A 491 11.79 -12.02 20.10
CA ASN A 491 12.22 -10.76 20.73
C ASN A 491 13.15 -10.02 19.77
N VAL A 492 12.74 -8.82 19.34
CA VAL A 492 13.44 -8.02 18.34
C VAL A 492 13.87 -6.71 18.97
N ILE A 493 15.13 -6.36 18.76
CA ILE A 493 15.72 -5.11 19.22
C ILE A 493 15.53 -4.04 18.14
N THR A 494 14.95 -2.89 18.50
CA THR A 494 14.66 -1.77 17.59
C THR A 494 14.58 -0.43 18.35
N ARG A 495 14.31 0.67 17.66
CA ARG A 495 14.17 2.03 18.22
C ARG A 495 12.73 2.43 18.54
N ILE A 496 11.74 1.65 18.09
CA ILE A 496 10.32 1.96 18.30
C ILE A 496 9.68 1.11 19.41
N LYS A 497 8.62 1.63 20.02
CA LYS A 497 7.84 0.91 21.06
C LYS A 497 6.90 -0.12 20.44
N GLN A 498 6.49 -1.12 21.24
CA GLN A 498 5.51 -2.13 20.83
C GLN A 498 4.22 -1.49 20.29
N ASP A 499 3.70 -0.46 20.95
CA ASP A 499 2.46 0.21 20.55
C ASP A 499 2.63 0.98 19.23
N GLU A 500 3.81 1.54 18.98
CA GLU A 500 4.14 2.23 17.73
C GLU A 500 4.23 1.25 16.56
N TRP A 501 4.82 0.08 16.77
CA TRP A 501 4.80 -1.01 15.80
C TRP A 501 3.37 -1.45 15.47
N VAL A 502 2.55 -1.68 16.50
CA VAL A 502 1.14 -2.06 16.32
C VAL A 502 0.35 -0.99 15.56
N ALA A 503 0.56 0.29 15.90
CA ALA A 503 -0.05 1.41 15.20
C ALA A 503 0.40 1.52 13.74
N LEU A 504 1.70 1.32 13.48
CA LEU A 504 2.28 1.30 12.13
C LEU A 504 1.65 0.20 11.27
N ILE A 505 1.58 -1.04 11.78
CA ILE A 505 0.95 -2.16 11.10
C ILE A 505 -0.54 -1.89 10.85
N SER A 506 -1.25 -1.29 11.81
CA SER A 506 -2.65 -0.92 11.63
C SER A 506 -2.83 0.13 10.51
N ARG A 507 -1.96 1.15 10.47
CA ARG A 507 -1.96 2.18 9.43
C ARG A 507 -1.68 1.59 8.05
N MET A 508 -0.65 0.74 7.93
CA MET A 508 -0.30 0.07 6.67
C MET A 508 -1.42 -0.86 6.19
N ARG A 509 -2.10 -1.56 7.11
CA ARG A 509 -3.27 -2.39 6.77
C ARG A 509 -4.41 -1.57 6.17
N GLN A 510 -4.68 -0.39 6.71
CA GLN A 510 -5.72 0.50 6.19
C GLN A 510 -5.33 1.03 4.80
N TRP A 511 -4.09 1.50 4.67
CA TRP A 511 -3.55 1.97 3.39
C TRP A 511 -3.63 0.89 2.30
N LEU A 512 -3.23 -0.35 2.61
CA LEU A 512 -3.31 -1.49 1.69
C LEU A 512 -4.74 -1.78 1.22
N LYS A 513 -5.74 -1.67 2.11
CA LYS A 513 -7.16 -1.81 1.72
C LYS A 513 -7.57 -0.70 0.75
N ASP A 514 -7.25 0.55 1.08
CA ASP A 514 -7.65 1.72 0.30
C ASP A 514 -7.04 1.73 -1.12
N ILE A 515 -5.83 1.17 -1.30
CA ILE A 515 -5.19 1.06 -2.62
C ILE A 515 -5.66 -0.17 -3.42
N SER A 516 -6.13 -1.24 -2.76
CA SER A 516 -6.61 -2.45 -3.44
C SER A 516 -7.83 -2.21 -4.33
N GLU A 517 -8.66 -1.21 -3.97
CA GLU A 517 -9.83 -0.81 -4.76
C GLU A 517 -9.46 -0.04 -6.04
N LYS A 518 -8.21 0.48 -6.14
CA LYS A 518 -7.76 1.37 -7.23
C LYS A 518 -6.96 0.64 -8.32
N GLY A 519 -6.46 -0.57 -8.06
CA GLY A 519 -5.98 -1.51 -9.09
C GLY A 519 -4.68 -1.17 -9.84
N SER A 520 -3.66 -0.57 -9.20
CA SER A 520 -2.46 -0.08 -9.91
C SER A 520 -1.11 -0.27 -9.20
N TRP A 521 -1.06 -0.96 -8.07
CA TRP A 521 0.15 -1.03 -7.24
C TRP A 521 0.84 -2.37 -7.41
N ASN A 522 2.12 -2.37 -7.80
CA ASN A 522 2.91 -3.58 -7.89
C ASN A 522 3.65 -3.87 -6.56
N ARG A 523 4.29 -5.05 -6.47
CA ARG A 523 5.01 -5.48 -5.26
C ARG A 523 6.16 -4.54 -4.89
N ALA A 524 6.88 -3.99 -5.86
CA ALA A 524 7.98 -3.04 -5.63
C ALA A 524 7.48 -1.70 -5.08
N ASP A 525 6.33 -1.21 -5.56
CA ASP A 525 5.73 0.04 -5.06
C ASP A 525 5.29 -0.09 -3.59
N ILE A 526 4.74 -1.26 -3.23
CA ILE A 526 4.37 -1.57 -1.84
C ILE A 526 5.62 -1.66 -0.97
N GLU A 527 6.66 -2.37 -1.43
CA GLU A 527 7.93 -2.48 -0.72
C GLU A 527 8.56 -1.11 -0.47
N MET A 528 8.57 -0.23 -1.48
CA MET A 528 9.09 1.13 -1.38
C MET A 528 8.31 1.97 -0.36
N THR A 529 6.98 1.84 -0.34
CA THR A 529 6.12 2.56 0.62
C THR A 529 6.33 2.05 2.05
N PHE A 530 6.45 0.73 2.19
CA PHE A 530 6.78 0.06 3.45
C PHE A 530 8.14 0.54 3.98
N GLN A 531 9.15 0.54 3.12
CA GLN A 531 10.50 1.01 3.44
C GLN A 531 10.50 2.49 3.85
N ALA A 532 9.83 3.36 3.08
CA ALA A 532 9.72 4.79 3.41
C ALA A 532 9.08 5.03 4.79
N SER A 533 8.02 4.27 5.11
CA SER A 533 7.32 4.38 6.39
C SER A 533 8.17 3.92 7.58
N LEU A 534 9.06 2.96 7.38
CA LEU A 534 10.01 2.49 8.40
C LEU A 534 11.23 3.43 8.53
N MET A 535 11.70 4.00 7.41
CA MET A 535 12.78 4.98 7.39
C MET A 535 12.41 6.26 8.15
N GLU A 536 11.16 6.72 8.04
CA GLU A 536 10.62 7.84 8.83
C GLU A 536 10.81 7.64 10.35
N LYS A 537 10.82 6.37 10.79
CA LYS A 537 10.96 5.96 12.18
C LYS A 537 12.33 5.35 12.51
N THR A 538 13.30 5.42 11.60
CA THR A 538 14.66 4.87 11.77
C THR A 538 14.70 3.37 12.13
N CYS A 539 13.75 2.58 11.62
CA CYS A 539 13.58 1.16 11.93
C CYS A 539 13.52 0.26 10.67
N ALA A 540 14.41 0.53 9.70
CA ALA A 540 14.46 -0.18 8.42
C ALA A 540 14.69 -1.71 8.59
N GLU A 541 15.30 -2.13 9.70
CA GLU A 541 15.54 -3.53 10.06
C GLU A 541 14.25 -4.35 10.19
N LEU A 542 13.10 -3.70 10.41
CA LEU A 542 11.81 -4.36 10.58
C LEU A 542 11.10 -4.65 9.25
N LEU A 543 11.66 -4.24 8.10
CA LEU A 543 11.04 -4.43 6.79
C LEU A 543 10.68 -5.90 6.49
N PRO A 544 11.55 -6.91 6.73
CA PRO A 544 11.18 -8.31 6.52
C PRO A 544 10.05 -8.77 7.42
N LEU A 545 10.00 -8.28 8.67
CA LEU A 545 8.93 -8.62 9.61
C LEU A 545 7.61 -7.98 9.21
N MET A 546 7.64 -6.75 8.70
CA MET A 546 6.45 -6.08 8.17
C MET A 546 5.89 -6.82 6.95
N TRP A 547 6.76 -7.24 6.04
CA TRP A 547 6.36 -8.14 4.95
C TRP A 547 5.79 -9.45 5.48
N GLY A 548 6.40 -10.04 6.51
CA GLY A 548 5.87 -11.23 7.19
C GLY A 548 4.42 -11.07 7.64
N GLU A 549 4.08 -9.94 8.27
CA GLU A 549 2.71 -9.64 8.75
C GLU A 549 1.67 -9.63 7.62
N PHE A 550 2.03 -9.14 6.44
CA PHE A 550 1.11 -8.96 5.32
C PHE A 550 1.21 -10.05 4.25
N SER A 551 2.29 -10.81 4.19
CA SER A 551 2.56 -11.81 3.15
C SER A 551 1.43 -12.83 2.98
N GLY A 552 0.79 -13.24 4.07
CA GLY A 552 -0.36 -14.16 4.03
C GLY A 552 -1.71 -13.50 3.74
N ALA A 553 -1.76 -12.19 3.53
CA ALA A 553 -2.98 -11.42 3.26
C ALA A 553 -2.94 -10.68 1.91
N LEU A 554 -1.75 -10.41 1.37
CA LEU A 554 -1.58 -9.75 0.08
C LEU A 554 -1.62 -10.77 -1.04
N GLN A 555 -2.47 -10.54 -2.03
CA GLN A 555 -2.61 -11.39 -3.22
C GLN A 555 -2.21 -10.59 -4.46
N PHE A 556 -1.26 -11.12 -5.22
CA PHE A 556 -0.74 -10.49 -6.43
C PHE A 556 -1.19 -11.25 -7.69
N SER A 557 -1.20 -10.56 -8.83
CA SER A 557 -1.61 -11.14 -10.13
C SER A 557 -0.67 -12.23 -10.62
N ASN A 558 0.61 -12.15 -10.26
CA ASN A 558 1.65 -13.14 -10.51
C ASN A 558 2.63 -13.15 -9.30
N ASP A 559 3.56 -14.10 -9.28
CA ASP A 559 4.61 -14.18 -8.25
C ASP A 559 5.85 -13.33 -8.59
N GLU A 560 5.82 -12.58 -9.69
CA GLU A 560 6.92 -11.75 -10.16
C GLU A 560 6.91 -10.37 -9.48
N ARG A 561 8.01 -9.61 -9.65
CA ARG A 561 8.23 -8.32 -8.97
C ARG A 561 7.25 -7.23 -9.43
N ASP A 562 6.71 -7.39 -10.63
CA ASP A 562 5.74 -6.51 -11.28
C ASP A 562 4.27 -6.93 -11.03
N GLY A 563 4.05 -8.00 -10.26
CA GLY A 563 2.71 -8.47 -9.90
C GLY A 563 1.88 -7.37 -9.24
N ILE A 564 0.69 -7.14 -9.80
CA ILE A 564 -0.24 -6.11 -9.34
C ILE A 564 -1.03 -6.65 -8.16
N LEU A 565 -1.18 -5.85 -7.11
CA LEU A 565 -1.99 -6.18 -5.94
C LEU A 565 -3.47 -6.30 -6.33
N VAL A 566 -4.01 -7.52 -6.23
CA VAL A 566 -5.40 -7.86 -6.60
C VAL A 566 -6.31 -7.74 -5.38
N SER A 567 -5.86 -8.17 -4.20
CA SER A 567 -6.67 -8.09 -2.98
C SER A 567 -5.84 -8.11 -1.70
N VAL A 568 -6.45 -7.63 -0.61
CA VAL A 568 -5.85 -7.55 0.73
C VAL A 568 -6.79 -8.17 1.76
N GLY A 569 -6.45 -9.35 2.26
CA GLY A 569 -7.12 -9.99 3.39
C GLY A 569 -7.14 -11.51 3.35
N LYS A 570 -7.34 -12.12 4.53
CA LYS A 570 -7.62 -13.57 4.71
C LYS A 570 -9.13 -13.84 4.77
N THR A 571 -9.93 -13.16 3.95
CA THR A 571 -11.37 -13.42 3.86
C THR A 571 -11.64 -14.45 2.77
N ALA A 572 -12.71 -15.23 2.94
CA ALA A 572 -13.14 -16.15 1.89
C ALA A 572 -13.46 -15.40 0.60
N GLU A 573 -14.04 -14.20 0.72
CA GLU A 573 -14.38 -13.32 -0.41
C GLU A 573 -13.13 -12.84 -1.16
N ALA A 574 -12.04 -12.53 -0.46
CA ALA A 574 -10.76 -12.17 -1.10
C ALA A 574 -10.13 -13.38 -1.81
N ALA A 575 -10.19 -14.57 -1.22
CA ALA A 575 -9.72 -15.79 -1.86
C ALA A 575 -10.57 -16.15 -3.10
N ILE A 576 -11.89 -15.99 -3.01
CA ILE A 576 -12.81 -16.16 -4.15
C ILE A 576 -12.48 -15.15 -5.26
N ALA A 577 -12.25 -13.89 -4.92
CA ALA A 577 -11.86 -12.86 -5.89
C ALA A 577 -10.54 -13.20 -6.59
N ALA A 578 -9.53 -13.64 -5.82
CA ALA A 578 -8.24 -14.06 -6.37
C ALA A 578 -8.39 -15.24 -7.34
N VAL A 579 -9.15 -16.27 -6.97
CA VAL A 579 -9.43 -17.42 -7.84
C VAL A 579 -10.13 -16.99 -9.13
N LEU A 580 -11.11 -16.10 -9.05
CA LEU A 580 -11.80 -15.58 -10.23
C LEU A 580 -10.90 -14.75 -11.15
N HIS A 581 -9.92 -14.02 -10.59
CA HIS A 581 -8.96 -13.23 -11.36
C HIS A 581 -7.90 -14.10 -12.04
N GLN A 582 -7.46 -15.18 -11.39
CA GLN A 582 -6.50 -16.15 -11.93
C GLN A 582 -7.14 -17.13 -12.93
N ALA A 583 -8.47 -17.15 -13.03
CA ALA A 583 -9.17 -18.09 -13.88
C ALA A 583 -9.02 -17.73 -15.37
N GLU A 584 -8.36 -18.59 -16.14
CA GLU A 584 -8.26 -18.48 -17.61
C GLU A 584 -9.60 -18.76 -18.33
N LYS A 585 -10.57 -19.34 -17.62
CA LYS A 585 -11.91 -19.66 -18.12
C LYS A 585 -12.94 -19.57 -17.00
N PRO A 586 -14.24 -19.36 -17.30
CA PRO A 586 -15.28 -19.33 -16.28
C PRO A 586 -15.33 -20.65 -15.48
N LEU A 587 -15.49 -20.55 -14.16
CA LEU A 587 -15.42 -21.67 -13.22
C LEU A 587 -16.75 -21.91 -12.52
N HIS A 588 -17.06 -23.17 -12.21
CA HIS A 588 -18.23 -23.49 -11.39
C HIS A 588 -18.01 -23.08 -9.93
N TYR A 589 -19.05 -22.64 -9.21
CA TYR A 589 -18.91 -22.16 -7.82
C TYR A 589 -18.26 -23.18 -6.87
N SER A 590 -18.45 -24.48 -7.10
CA SER A 590 -17.81 -25.53 -6.30
C SER A 590 -16.30 -25.62 -6.57
N GLU A 591 -15.89 -25.39 -7.82
CA GLU A 591 -14.48 -25.31 -8.19
C GLU A 591 -13.84 -24.03 -7.64
N ILE A 592 -14.57 -22.91 -7.68
CA ILE A 592 -14.16 -21.66 -7.05
C ILE A 592 -13.96 -21.87 -5.55
N ALA A 593 -14.90 -22.53 -4.87
CA ALA A 593 -14.81 -22.85 -3.45
C ALA A 593 -13.60 -23.74 -3.12
N ALA A 594 -13.35 -24.77 -3.94
CA ALA A 594 -12.21 -25.67 -3.76
C ALA A 594 -10.87 -24.93 -3.90
N ARG A 595 -10.68 -24.17 -4.98
CA ARG A 595 -9.46 -23.38 -5.20
C ARG A 595 -9.30 -22.28 -4.15
N ALA A 596 -10.39 -21.64 -3.73
CA ALA A 596 -10.35 -20.61 -2.69
C ALA A 596 -10.02 -21.21 -1.32
N THR A 597 -10.46 -22.44 -1.04
CA THR A 597 -10.10 -23.19 0.17
C THR A 597 -8.61 -23.50 0.21
N GLU A 598 -8.05 -23.95 -0.91
CA GLU A 598 -6.61 -24.22 -1.06
C GLU A 598 -5.79 -22.93 -0.85
N LEU A 599 -6.20 -21.85 -1.50
CA LEU A 599 -5.53 -20.55 -1.45
C LEU A 599 -5.63 -19.88 -0.07
N LEU A 600 -6.76 -20.05 0.63
CA LEU A 600 -6.99 -19.49 1.97
C LEU A 600 -6.41 -20.34 3.11
N GLY A 601 -6.21 -21.65 2.89
CA GLY A 601 -5.86 -22.61 3.93
C GLY A 601 -6.99 -22.87 4.95
N LYS A 602 -8.22 -22.45 4.65
CA LYS A 602 -9.44 -22.66 5.46
C LYS A 602 -10.61 -23.04 4.54
N PRO A 603 -11.56 -23.86 5.01
CA PRO A 603 -12.69 -24.27 4.19
C PRO A 603 -13.55 -23.08 3.78
N VAL A 604 -13.72 -22.92 2.47
CA VAL A 604 -14.71 -22.04 1.84
C VAL A 604 -15.82 -22.94 1.31
N ASP A 605 -17.05 -22.76 1.78
CA ASP A 605 -18.17 -23.55 1.32
C ASP A 605 -18.73 -23.07 -0.04
N ASP A 606 -19.37 -23.99 -0.77
CA ASP A 606 -19.98 -23.76 -2.07
C ASP A 606 -21.01 -22.63 -2.06
N ARG A 607 -21.79 -22.51 -0.97
CA ARG A 607 -22.85 -21.50 -0.86
C ARG A 607 -22.25 -20.10 -0.78
N ARG A 608 -21.13 -19.96 -0.08
CA ARG A 608 -20.39 -18.71 0.07
C ARG A 608 -19.72 -18.31 -1.24
N ALA A 609 -19.10 -19.25 -1.95
CA ALA A 609 -18.56 -18.99 -3.29
C ALA A 609 -19.66 -18.57 -4.28
N HIS A 610 -20.78 -19.28 -4.30
CA HIS A 610 -21.93 -18.97 -5.15
C HIS A 610 -22.52 -17.59 -4.84
N GLY A 611 -22.69 -17.25 -3.55
CA GLY A 611 -23.28 -15.99 -3.12
C GLY A 611 -22.36 -14.78 -3.29
N ALA A 612 -21.05 -14.96 -3.10
CA ALA A 612 -20.08 -13.87 -3.16
C ALA A 612 -19.68 -13.49 -4.59
N ALA A 613 -19.60 -14.46 -5.52
CA ALA A 613 -19.10 -14.21 -6.87
C ALA A 613 -19.81 -13.03 -7.60
N PRO A 614 -21.15 -12.91 -7.61
CA PRO A 614 -21.83 -11.75 -8.20
C PRO A 614 -21.48 -10.43 -7.52
N GLY A 615 -21.36 -10.42 -6.19
CA GLY A 615 -21.01 -9.22 -5.42
C GLY A 615 -19.59 -8.72 -5.68
N LEU A 616 -18.71 -9.61 -6.13
CA LEU A 616 -17.34 -9.32 -6.55
C LEU A 616 -17.25 -8.90 -8.02
N GLY A 617 -18.37 -8.73 -8.72
CA GLY A 617 -18.41 -8.30 -10.12
C GLY A 617 -18.29 -9.43 -11.15
N ALA A 618 -18.23 -10.69 -10.72
CA ALA A 618 -18.24 -11.82 -11.65
C ALA A 618 -19.62 -11.98 -12.31
N LYS A 619 -19.60 -12.27 -13.60
CA LYS A 619 -20.78 -12.50 -14.44
C LYS A 619 -21.07 -13.99 -14.52
N LEU A 620 -22.34 -14.31 -14.73
CA LEU A 620 -22.81 -15.68 -14.87
C LEU A 620 -22.63 -16.13 -16.34
N PHE A 621 -21.83 -17.17 -16.56
CA PHE A 621 -21.57 -17.79 -17.88
C PHE A 621 -22.36 -19.08 -18.09
N GLY A 622 -22.97 -19.62 -17.04
CA GLY A 622 -23.70 -20.88 -17.06
C GLY A 622 -24.34 -21.16 -15.71
N ARG A 623 -25.04 -22.28 -15.58
CA ARG A 623 -25.67 -22.66 -14.31
C ARG A 623 -24.62 -22.84 -13.22
N GLY A 624 -24.48 -21.84 -12.35
CA GLY A 624 -23.47 -21.82 -11.28
C GLY A 624 -22.04 -21.59 -11.77
N ILE A 625 -21.86 -21.17 -13.02
CA ILE A 625 -20.54 -20.91 -13.62
C ILE A 625 -20.32 -19.40 -13.67
N TYR A 626 -19.23 -18.93 -13.07
CA TYR A 626 -18.90 -17.52 -12.90
C TYR A 626 -17.53 -17.20 -13.50
N GLY A 627 -17.40 -15.99 -14.05
CA GLY A 627 -16.15 -15.47 -14.58
C GLY A 627 -16.24 -13.95 -14.76
N PHE A 628 -15.11 -13.29 -15.02
CA PHE A 628 -15.12 -11.86 -15.32
C PHE A 628 -15.43 -11.58 -16.79
N GLU A 629 -15.83 -10.35 -17.08
CA GLU A 629 -16.27 -9.93 -18.42
C GLU A 629 -15.20 -10.15 -19.50
N HIS A 630 -13.91 -10.05 -19.17
CA HIS A 630 -12.82 -10.29 -20.11
C HIS A 630 -12.77 -11.72 -20.67
N LEU A 631 -13.44 -12.68 -20.01
CA LEU A 631 -13.57 -14.07 -20.46
C LEU A 631 -14.74 -14.26 -21.44
N ASN A 632 -15.44 -13.18 -21.82
CA ASN A 632 -16.47 -13.24 -22.84
C ASN A 632 -15.87 -13.69 -24.20
N PRO A 633 -16.32 -14.82 -24.77
CA PRO A 633 -15.76 -15.33 -26.04
C PRO A 633 -16.11 -14.44 -27.25
N ILE A 634 -17.07 -13.52 -27.10
CA ILE A 634 -17.55 -12.65 -28.17
C ILE A 634 -16.78 -11.32 -28.16
N SER A 635 -16.18 -10.98 -29.31
CA SER A 635 -15.45 -9.71 -29.45
C SER A 635 -16.33 -8.48 -29.16
N ASN A 636 -15.74 -7.43 -28.56
CA ASN A 636 -16.45 -6.19 -28.22
C ASN A 636 -17.22 -5.58 -29.40
N ARG A 637 -16.63 -5.56 -30.60
CA ARG A 637 -17.30 -5.08 -31.82
C ARG A 637 -18.56 -5.87 -32.14
N MET A 638 -18.51 -7.20 -31.99
CA MET A 638 -19.68 -8.06 -32.20
C MET A 638 -20.72 -7.85 -31.08
N CYS A 639 -20.29 -7.72 -29.82
CA CYS A 639 -21.17 -7.39 -28.70
C CYS A 639 -21.96 -6.11 -28.94
N ASP A 640 -21.32 -5.04 -29.45
CA ASP A 640 -21.99 -3.79 -29.75
C ASP A 640 -23.00 -3.93 -30.90
N ASN A 641 -22.65 -4.68 -31.96
CA ASN A 641 -23.59 -4.99 -33.05
C ASN A 641 -24.81 -5.77 -32.56
N ILE A 642 -24.60 -6.83 -31.76
CA ILE A 642 -25.68 -7.62 -31.17
C ILE A 642 -26.57 -6.71 -30.32
N ARG A 643 -25.97 -5.89 -29.44
CA ARG A 643 -26.72 -4.95 -28.60
C ARG A 643 -27.57 -3.99 -29.42
N LEU A 644 -27.03 -3.41 -30.50
CA LEU A 644 -27.77 -2.52 -31.40
C LEU A 644 -28.97 -3.21 -32.05
N VAL A 645 -28.79 -4.43 -32.53
CA VAL A 645 -29.86 -5.23 -33.15
C VAL A 645 -30.93 -5.58 -32.12
N VAL A 646 -30.54 -6.05 -30.93
CA VAL A 646 -31.48 -6.42 -29.86
C VAL A 646 -32.26 -5.22 -29.36
N VAL A 647 -31.60 -4.07 -29.15
CA VAL A 647 -32.28 -2.83 -28.78
C VAL A 647 -33.33 -2.47 -29.83
N ARG A 648 -32.99 -2.50 -31.12
CA ARG A 648 -33.96 -2.22 -32.19
C ARG A 648 -35.14 -3.18 -32.14
N MET A 649 -34.88 -4.48 -31.95
CA MET A 649 -35.90 -5.52 -31.88
C MET A 649 -36.85 -5.32 -30.70
N ILE A 650 -36.31 -5.03 -29.51
CA ILE A 650 -37.11 -4.76 -28.30
C ILE A 650 -37.95 -3.48 -28.46
N TYR A 651 -37.39 -2.43 -29.06
CA TYR A 651 -38.12 -1.16 -29.30
C TYR A 651 -39.19 -1.24 -30.39
N GLN A 652 -39.11 -2.22 -31.30
CA GLN A 652 -40.17 -2.52 -32.26
C GLN A 652 -41.36 -3.24 -31.62
N GLY A 653 -41.18 -3.84 -30.45
CA GLY A 653 -42.26 -4.47 -29.69
C GLY A 653 -43.05 -3.50 -28.82
N ASP A 654 -44.11 -4.04 -28.20
CA ASP A 654 -44.98 -3.31 -27.29
C ASP A 654 -44.22 -2.72 -26.10
N LEU A 655 -44.62 -1.51 -25.69
CA LEU A 655 -43.94 -0.73 -24.64
C LEU A 655 -43.77 -1.52 -23.33
N LYS A 656 -44.78 -2.29 -22.92
CA LYS A 656 -44.77 -3.07 -21.67
C LYS A 656 -44.37 -4.53 -21.84
N LYS A 657 -44.04 -5.00 -23.04
CA LYS A 657 -43.60 -6.40 -23.22
C LYS A 657 -42.26 -6.63 -22.53
N GLN A 658 -42.18 -7.72 -21.77
CA GLN A 658 -40.92 -8.21 -21.20
C GLN A 658 -40.28 -9.22 -22.15
N TRP A 659 -38.96 -9.24 -22.28
CA TRP A 659 -38.24 -10.08 -23.23
C TRP A 659 -37.25 -10.97 -22.50
N HIS A 660 -37.28 -12.28 -22.76
CA HIS A 660 -36.32 -13.21 -22.17
C HIS A 660 -35.15 -13.43 -23.12
N CYS A 661 -33.92 -13.56 -22.61
CA CYS A 661 -32.73 -13.78 -23.45
C CYS A 661 -32.86 -14.99 -24.39
N SER A 662 -33.54 -16.07 -23.99
CA SER A 662 -33.79 -17.22 -24.87
C SER A 662 -34.66 -16.87 -26.09
N GLU A 663 -35.72 -16.07 -25.91
CA GLU A 663 -36.57 -15.63 -27.04
C GLU A 663 -35.76 -14.73 -27.98
N ILE A 664 -34.99 -13.79 -27.40
CA ILE A 664 -34.14 -12.88 -28.17
C ILE A 664 -33.12 -13.69 -28.98
N LEU A 665 -32.47 -14.67 -28.36
CA LEU A 665 -31.50 -15.53 -29.01
C LEU A 665 -32.11 -16.36 -30.14
N ASP A 666 -33.28 -16.97 -29.91
CA ASP A 666 -34.02 -17.74 -30.94
C ASP A 666 -34.37 -16.86 -32.15
N GLN A 667 -34.74 -15.59 -31.93
CA GLN A 667 -35.03 -14.63 -33.01
C GLN A 667 -33.76 -14.19 -33.74
N LEU A 668 -32.68 -13.91 -33.01
CA LEU A 668 -31.38 -13.56 -33.57
C LEU A 668 -30.83 -14.69 -34.44
N GLN A 669 -30.90 -15.94 -33.99
CA GLN A 669 -30.44 -17.10 -34.75
C GLN A 669 -31.24 -17.33 -36.03
N LYS A 670 -32.56 -17.07 -36.01
CA LYS A 670 -33.40 -17.12 -37.22
C LYS A 670 -33.03 -16.04 -38.24
N GLN A 671 -32.72 -14.83 -37.77
CA GLN A 671 -32.38 -13.71 -38.63
C GLN A 671 -30.93 -13.77 -39.13
N PHE A 672 -30.02 -14.30 -38.31
CA PHE A 672 -28.59 -14.38 -38.57
C PHE A 672 -28.06 -15.79 -38.25
N PRO A 673 -28.17 -16.74 -39.20
CA PRO A 673 -27.72 -18.12 -38.99
C PRO A 673 -26.21 -18.27 -38.76
N ALA A 674 -25.42 -17.26 -39.12
CA ALA A 674 -23.97 -17.22 -38.96
C ALA A 674 -23.50 -16.61 -37.62
N LEU A 675 -24.38 -16.54 -36.61
CA LEU A 675 -24.00 -16.08 -35.28
C LEU A 675 -22.97 -17.03 -34.64
N PRO A 676 -22.08 -16.52 -33.77
CA PRO A 676 -21.12 -17.35 -33.05
C PRO A 676 -21.82 -18.46 -32.25
N THR A 677 -21.27 -19.67 -32.31
CA THR A 677 -21.79 -20.84 -31.57
C THR A 677 -21.72 -20.68 -30.07
N ASP A 678 -20.78 -19.85 -29.59
CA ASP A 678 -20.57 -19.58 -28.16
C ASP A 678 -21.54 -18.51 -27.61
N LEU A 679 -22.36 -17.90 -28.47
CA LEU A 679 -23.41 -16.97 -28.03
C LEU A 679 -24.61 -17.75 -27.49
N ASP A 680 -24.68 -17.86 -26.17
CA ASP A 680 -25.85 -18.37 -25.46
C ASP A 680 -26.63 -17.25 -24.76
N HIS A 681 -27.66 -17.64 -23.99
CA HIS A 681 -28.51 -16.69 -23.28
C HIS A 681 -27.83 -16.03 -22.07
N TYR A 682 -26.77 -16.63 -21.50
CA TYR A 682 -25.96 -16.04 -20.43
C TYR A 682 -25.05 -14.95 -20.98
N ILE A 683 -24.33 -15.27 -22.07
CA ILE A 683 -23.48 -14.31 -22.78
C ILE A 683 -24.33 -13.16 -23.34
N LEU A 684 -25.47 -13.47 -23.94
CA LEU A 684 -26.40 -12.43 -24.41
C LEU A 684 -26.85 -11.53 -23.26
N ASN A 685 -27.22 -12.09 -22.10
CA ASN A 685 -27.58 -11.29 -20.93
C ASN A 685 -26.46 -10.31 -20.54
N MET A 686 -25.22 -10.79 -20.51
CA MET A 686 -24.04 -9.97 -20.22
C MET A 686 -23.82 -8.84 -21.25
N ILE A 687 -24.01 -9.13 -22.54
CA ILE A 687 -23.90 -8.13 -23.62
C ILE A 687 -24.90 -6.99 -23.47
N LEU A 688 -26.12 -7.29 -22.99
CA LEU A 688 -27.20 -6.32 -22.85
C LEU A 688 -27.05 -5.39 -21.64
N GLU A 689 -26.29 -5.79 -20.60
CA GLU A 689 -26.05 -4.97 -19.40
C GLU A 689 -25.43 -3.60 -19.68
N LYS A 690 -24.69 -3.47 -20.77
CA LYS A 690 -24.10 -2.18 -21.21
C LYS A 690 -25.08 -1.27 -21.95
N SER A 691 -26.36 -1.64 -22.08
CA SER A 691 -27.35 -0.82 -22.78
C SER A 691 -28.12 0.08 -21.81
N GLU A 692 -27.99 1.39 -21.97
CA GLU A 692 -28.83 2.36 -21.24
C GLU A 692 -30.28 2.39 -21.74
N LYS A 693 -30.55 1.80 -22.91
CA LYS A 693 -31.89 1.74 -23.53
C LYS A 693 -32.73 0.57 -23.03
N LEU A 694 -32.14 -0.34 -22.24
CA LEU A 694 -32.81 -1.53 -21.73
C LEU A 694 -32.75 -1.55 -20.20
N THR A 695 -33.80 -2.11 -19.60
CA THR A 695 -33.88 -2.30 -18.15
C THR A 695 -33.84 -3.79 -17.83
N TYR A 696 -32.93 -4.18 -16.95
CA TYR A 696 -32.83 -5.56 -16.47
C TYR A 696 -33.85 -5.82 -15.36
N LEU A 697 -34.71 -6.82 -15.56
CA LEU A 697 -35.77 -7.20 -14.62
C LEU A 697 -35.41 -8.46 -13.80
N ASN A 698 -34.13 -8.86 -13.76
CA ASN A 698 -33.62 -10.11 -13.20
C ASN A 698 -34.05 -11.38 -13.96
N ARG A 699 -33.32 -12.49 -13.72
CA ARG A 699 -33.55 -13.81 -14.36
C ARG A 699 -33.55 -13.72 -15.89
N MET A 700 -32.59 -13.00 -16.47
CA MET A 700 -32.41 -12.86 -17.93
C MET A 700 -33.60 -12.23 -18.65
N VAL A 701 -34.39 -11.43 -17.94
CA VAL A 701 -35.53 -10.68 -18.49
C VAL A 701 -35.13 -9.23 -18.67
N TRP A 702 -35.47 -8.68 -19.82
CA TRP A 702 -35.19 -7.32 -20.22
C TRP A 702 -36.47 -6.61 -20.66
N ALA A 703 -36.55 -5.32 -20.41
CA ALA A 703 -37.61 -4.45 -20.91
C ALA A 703 -36.99 -3.19 -21.54
N ARG A 704 -37.81 -2.40 -22.21
CA ARG A 704 -37.39 -1.08 -22.68
C ARG A 704 -37.19 -0.14 -21.50
N ALA A 705 -36.16 0.71 -21.53
CA ALA A 705 -35.92 1.70 -20.49
C ALA A 705 -37.04 2.74 -20.38
N ASP A 706 -37.70 3.07 -21.49
CA ASP A 706 -38.85 3.98 -21.53
C ASP A 706 -40.18 3.37 -21.06
N SER A 707 -40.19 2.10 -20.65
CA SER A 707 -41.39 1.42 -20.15
C SER A 707 -41.73 1.75 -18.69
N GLY A 708 -40.77 2.27 -17.93
CA GLY A 708 -40.91 2.53 -16.49
C GLY A 708 -40.96 1.27 -15.61
N GLN A 709 -40.73 0.08 -16.18
CA GLN A 709 -40.73 -1.19 -15.44
C GLN A 709 -39.47 -1.35 -14.61
N THR A 710 -39.62 -1.97 -13.45
CA THR A 710 -38.56 -2.30 -12.50
C THR A 710 -38.49 -3.82 -12.27
N LYS A 711 -37.45 -4.29 -11.57
CA LYS A 711 -37.28 -5.70 -11.21
C LYS A 711 -38.50 -6.32 -10.50
N ASP A 712 -39.28 -5.51 -9.79
CA ASP A 712 -40.46 -5.96 -9.03
C ASP A 712 -41.69 -6.13 -9.95
N ASP A 713 -41.67 -5.53 -11.14
CA ASP A 713 -42.70 -5.70 -12.17
C ASP A 713 -42.50 -6.96 -13.02
N ARG A 714 -41.43 -7.76 -12.77
CA ARG A 714 -41.14 -8.96 -13.56
C ARG A 714 -42.30 -9.95 -13.45
N ILE A 715 -42.87 -10.28 -14.61
CA ILE A 715 -43.97 -11.25 -14.73
C ILE A 715 -43.44 -12.65 -14.39
N ASP A 716 -43.95 -13.28 -13.33
CA ASP A 716 -43.71 -14.70 -13.05
C ASP A 716 -44.57 -15.57 -13.96
N MET A 717 -44.02 -16.67 -14.49
CA MET A 717 -44.72 -17.49 -15.49
C MET A 717 -45.96 -18.18 -14.92
N ALA A 718 -45.89 -18.72 -13.70
CA ALA A 718 -47.01 -19.46 -13.11
C ALA A 718 -48.16 -18.51 -12.74
N ASP A 719 -47.82 -17.38 -12.12
CA ASP A 719 -48.81 -16.35 -11.78
C ASP A 719 -49.42 -15.71 -13.02
N ALA A 720 -48.63 -15.53 -14.09
CA ALA A 720 -49.13 -14.98 -15.34
C ALA A 720 -50.19 -15.87 -16.00
N PHE A 721 -50.00 -17.20 -16.01
CA PHE A 721 -51.03 -18.10 -16.54
C PHE A 721 -52.34 -17.99 -15.75
N THR A 722 -52.25 -17.91 -14.42
CA THR A 722 -53.42 -17.72 -13.54
C THR A 722 -54.12 -16.42 -13.87
N LYS A 723 -53.37 -15.31 -13.97
CA LYS A 723 -53.91 -13.99 -14.29
C LYS A 723 -54.54 -13.93 -15.69
N ILE A 724 -53.94 -14.58 -16.68
CA ILE A 724 -54.51 -14.66 -18.04
C ILE A 724 -55.87 -15.38 -18.01
N LEU A 725 -56.02 -16.43 -17.19
CA LEU A 725 -57.31 -17.12 -17.01
C LEU A 725 -58.32 -16.24 -16.27
N GLU A 726 -57.90 -15.49 -15.25
CA GLU A 726 -58.74 -14.52 -14.54
C GLU A 726 -59.27 -13.44 -15.49
N ASP A 727 -58.36 -12.77 -16.20
CA ASP A 727 -58.68 -11.69 -17.15
C ASP A 727 -59.55 -12.17 -18.32
N HIS A 728 -59.41 -13.44 -18.73
CA HIS A 728 -60.26 -14.01 -19.78
C HIS A 728 -61.69 -14.31 -19.32
N GLY A 729 -61.91 -14.53 -18.03
CA GLY A 729 -63.24 -14.81 -17.47
C GLY A 729 -63.76 -16.25 -17.69
N GLY A 730 -62.95 -17.16 -18.23
CA GLY A 730 -63.33 -18.57 -18.41
C GLY A 730 -62.14 -19.48 -18.76
N PRO A 731 -62.38 -20.78 -19.01
CA PRO A 731 -61.33 -21.71 -19.39
C PRO A 731 -60.72 -21.43 -20.77
N LEU A 732 -59.42 -21.70 -20.91
CA LEU A 732 -58.67 -21.51 -22.16
C LEU A 732 -57.92 -22.76 -22.59
N LYS A 733 -57.72 -22.88 -23.90
CA LYS A 733 -56.77 -23.86 -24.44
C LYS A 733 -55.35 -23.55 -23.99
N GLY A 734 -54.56 -24.58 -23.70
CA GLY A 734 -53.17 -24.45 -23.32
C GLY A 734 -52.33 -23.79 -24.41
N SER A 735 -52.60 -24.08 -25.69
CA SER A 735 -51.99 -23.35 -26.82
C SER A 735 -52.27 -21.84 -26.75
N THR A 736 -53.53 -21.45 -26.56
CA THR A 736 -53.94 -20.03 -26.48
C THR A 736 -53.38 -19.34 -25.23
N LEU A 737 -53.26 -20.04 -24.10
CA LEU A 737 -52.61 -19.52 -22.89
C LEU A 737 -51.14 -19.19 -23.14
N LYS A 738 -50.42 -20.09 -23.82
CA LYS A 738 -49.02 -19.88 -24.20
C LYS A 738 -48.86 -18.68 -25.15
N GLU A 739 -49.72 -18.57 -26.15
CA GLU A 739 -49.74 -17.43 -27.08
C GLU A 739 -49.99 -16.09 -26.37
N LYS A 740 -50.97 -16.05 -25.45
CA LYS A 740 -51.26 -14.87 -24.63
C LYS A 740 -50.12 -14.51 -23.68
N LEU A 741 -49.41 -15.50 -23.12
CA LEU A 741 -48.22 -15.22 -22.32
C LEU A 741 -47.09 -14.66 -23.19
N GLN A 742 -46.88 -15.23 -24.38
CA GLN A 742 -45.84 -14.81 -25.32
C GLN A 742 -45.98 -13.35 -25.80
N SER A 743 -47.22 -12.83 -25.87
CA SER A 743 -47.45 -11.43 -26.28
C SER A 743 -47.00 -10.43 -25.22
N ILE A 744 -47.10 -10.76 -23.93
CA ILE A 744 -46.73 -9.88 -22.82
C ILE A 744 -45.33 -10.16 -22.26
N ARG A 745 -44.82 -11.39 -22.46
CA ARG A 745 -43.54 -11.85 -21.91
C ARG A 745 -42.84 -12.81 -22.86
N GLY A 746 -41.53 -12.65 -22.99
CA GLY A 746 -40.68 -13.57 -23.72
C GLY A 746 -40.60 -14.95 -23.06
N VAL A 747 -40.81 -15.98 -23.87
CA VAL A 747 -40.90 -17.37 -23.45
C VAL A 747 -39.98 -18.25 -24.29
N PRO A 748 -39.46 -19.35 -23.73
CA PRO A 748 -38.67 -20.32 -24.49
C PRO A 748 -39.53 -21.01 -25.55
N SER A 749 -38.89 -21.48 -26.63
CA SER A 749 -39.54 -22.21 -27.73
C SER A 749 -40.32 -23.46 -27.30
N GLN A 750 -39.87 -24.15 -26.25
CA GLN A 750 -40.57 -25.29 -25.64
C GLN A 750 -41.26 -24.92 -24.32
N LEU A 751 -42.15 -23.93 -24.35
CA LEU A 751 -42.90 -23.50 -23.17
C LEU A 751 -43.84 -24.60 -22.65
N GLN A 752 -43.64 -25.02 -21.40
CA GLN A 752 -44.58 -25.84 -20.64
C GLN A 752 -45.41 -24.95 -19.72
N ILE A 753 -46.68 -25.29 -19.53
CA ILE A 753 -47.56 -24.59 -18.58
C ILE A 753 -47.16 -25.03 -17.17
N GLN A 754 -46.89 -24.06 -16.31
CA GLN A 754 -46.58 -24.28 -14.90
C GLN A 754 -47.84 -23.91 -14.10
N PRO A 755 -48.71 -24.87 -13.79
CA PRO A 755 -49.96 -24.57 -13.11
C PRO A 755 -49.70 -24.18 -11.66
N THR A 756 -50.41 -23.15 -11.19
CA THR A 756 -50.47 -22.81 -9.77
C THR A 756 -51.48 -23.71 -9.05
N GLU A 757 -51.52 -23.63 -7.73
CA GLU A 757 -52.56 -24.31 -6.94
C GLU A 757 -53.97 -23.91 -7.34
N ARG A 758 -54.18 -22.76 -7.97
CA ARG A 758 -55.50 -22.31 -8.42
C ARG A 758 -55.88 -22.82 -9.81
N MET A 759 -54.92 -23.30 -10.59
CA MET A 759 -55.16 -23.77 -11.96
C MET A 759 -55.43 -25.27 -12.02
N ILE A 760 -56.37 -25.67 -12.86
CA ILE A 760 -56.67 -27.08 -13.10
C ILE A 760 -56.85 -27.38 -14.59
N LEU A 761 -56.46 -28.57 -15.02
CA LEU A 761 -56.79 -29.08 -16.34
C LEU A 761 -58.22 -29.63 -16.31
N ILE A 762 -59.13 -28.98 -17.03
CA ILE A 762 -60.56 -29.35 -17.07
C ILE A 762 -60.91 -30.23 -18.27
N GLY A 763 -59.97 -30.42 -19.21
CA GLY A 763 -60.13 -31.27 -20.38
C GLY A 763 -58.83 -31.37 -21.20
N PRO A 764 -58.84 -32.11 -22.33
CA PRO A 764 -57.66 -32.23 -23.19
C PRO A 764 -57.17 -30.86 -23.66
N ASP A 765 -56.01 -30.43 -23.15
CA ASP A 765 -55.42 -29.10 -23.39
C ASP A 765 -56.30 -27.91 -22.95
N PHE A 766 -57.27 -28.08 -22.03
CA PHE A 766 -58.07 -26.97 -21.49
C PHE A 766 -57.79 -26.73 -20.02
N TRP A 767 -57.48 -25.48 -19.68
CA TRP A 767 -57.14 -25.04 -18.34
C TRP A 767 -58.18 -24.04 -17.82
N GLY A 768 -58.53 -24.17 -16.55
CA GLY A 768 -59.43 -23.27 -15.82
C GLY A 768 -58.94 -23.01 -14.40
N LEU A 769 -59.72 -22.24 -13.64
CA LEU A 769 -59.49 -21.92 -12.23
C LEU A 769 -60.41 -22.75 -11.34
N ILE A 770 -59.87 -23.29 -10.24
CA ILE A 770 -60.61 -24.18 -9.34
C ILE A 770 -61.77 -23.46 -8.65
N ASP A 771 -61.54 -22.22 -8.24
CA ASP A 771 -62.48 -21.39 -7.50
C ASP A 771 -63.62 -20.83 -8.37
N ARG A 772 -63.47 -20.88 -9.71
CA ARG A 772 -64.43 -20.29 -10.65
C ARG A 772 -65.05 -21.29 -11.63
N ASP A 773 -64.22 -22.13 -12.23
CA ASP A 773 -64.60 -22.99 -13.36
C ASP A 773 -64.96 -24.42 -12.95
N ILE A 774 -64.86 -24.74 -11.65
CA ILE A 774 -65.30 -26.03 -11.10
C ILE A 774 -66.54 -25.81 -10.23
N GLU A 775 -67.68 -26.30 -10.69
CA GLU A 775 -68.94 -26.27 -9.94
C GLU A 775 -69.14 -27.58 -9.14
N ILE A 776 -68.23 -27.89 -8.20
CA ILE A 776 -68.37 -29.03 -7.30
C ILE A 776 -68.16 -28.56 -5.85
N ASP A 777 -69.13 -28.81 -4.98
CA ASP A 777 -68.97 -28.56 -3.55
C ASP A 777 -68.00 -29.57 -2.90
N GLU A 778 -67.37 -29.18 -1.78
CA GLU A 778 -66.36 -30.04 -1.12
C GLU A 778 -66.92 -31.39 -0.63
N ILE A 779 -68.22 -31.48 -0.31
CA ILE A 779 -68.83 -32.74 0.14
C ILE A 779 -68.92 -33.71 -1.03
N THR A 780 -69.43 -33.25 -2.17
CA THR A 780 -69.52 -34.03 -3.41
C THR A 780 -68.13 -34.44 -3.92
N LYS A 781 -67.15 -33.53 -3.82
CA LYS A 781 -65.76 -33.81 -4.15
C LYS A 781 -65.18 -34.95 -3.29
N GLN A 782 -65.34 -34.89 -1.97
CA GLN A 782 -64.85 -35.96 -1.08
C GLN A 782 -65.54 -37.29 -1.37
N ARG A 783 -66.86 -37.28 -1.61
CA ARG A 783 -67.61 -38.48 -2.01
C ARG A 783 -67.01 -39.15 -3.24
N TYR A 784 -66.69 -38.38 -4.29
CA TYR A 784 -66.08 -38.95 -5.51
C TYR A 784 -64.68 -39.50 -5.25
N LEU A 785 -63.86 -38.82 -4.45
CA LEU A 785 -62.54 -39.32 -4.08
C LEU A 785 -62.65 -40.63 -3.28
N ASP A 786 -63.59 -40.74 -2.35
CA ASP A 786 -63.78 -41.96 -1.56
C ASP A 786 -64.25 -43.15 -2.41
N ILE A 787 -65.11 -42.92 -3.40
CA ILE A 787 -65.54 -43.95 -4.36
C ILE A 787 -64.34 -44.42 -5.19
N LEU A 788 -63.54 -43.49 -5.73
CA LEU A 788 -62.34 -43.83 -6.50
C LEU A 788 -61.31 -44.59 -5.66
N TYR A 789 -61.08 -44.16 -4.42
CA TYR A 789 -60.17 -44.83 -3.51
C TYR A 789 -60.62 -46.27 -3.20
N SER A 790 -61.92 -46.45 -2.91
CA SER A 790 -62.51 -47.76 -2.64
C SER A 790 -62.43 -48.68 -3.85
N HIS A 791 -62.69 -48.14 -5.04
CA HIS A 791 -62.57 -48.88 -6.30
C HIS A 791 -61.13 -49.36 -6.53
N LEU A 792 -60.15 -48.45 -6.51
CA LEU A 792 -58.74 -48.78 -6.72
C LEU A 792 -58.19 -49.74 -5.65
N SER A 793 -58.61 -49.58 -4.40
CA SER A 793 -58.22 -50.46 -3.29
C SER A 793 -58.80 -51.87 -3.46
N THR A 794 -59.99 -52.00 -4.03
CA THR A 794 -60.63 -53.31 -4.24
C THR A 794 -60.10 -54.01 -5.50
N THR A 795 -59.97 -53.29 -6.61
CA THR A 795 -59.59 -53.89 -7.90
C THR A 795 -58.08 -54.08 -8.03
N GLN A 796 -57.27 -53.32 -7.29
CA GLN A 796 -55.80 -53.31 -7.37
C GLN A 796 -55.27 -53.07 -8.80
N LYS A 797 -56.05 -52.36 -9.63
CA LYS A 797 -55.73 -52.01 -11.03
C LYS A 797 -55.95 -50.52 -11.26
N GLY A 798 -55.05 -49.89 -12.02
CA GLY A 798 -55.16 -48.48 -12.40
C GLY A 798 -56.41 -48.19 -13.22
N LEU A 799 -57.05 -47.05 -12.96
CA LEU A 799 -58.27 -46.62 -13.60
C LEU A 799 -57.99 -45.58 -14.69
N HIS A 800 -58.45 -45.81 -15.91
CA HIS A 800 -58.32 -44.81 -16.98
C HIS A 800 -59.45 -43.77 -16.91
N VAL A 801 -59.17 -42.52 -17.31
CA VAL A 801 -60.16 -41.42 -17.25
C VAL A 801 -61.47 -41.72 -17.99
N SER A 802 -61.44 -42.50 -19.08
CA SER A 802 -62.64 -42.88 -19.84
C SER A 802 -63.58 -43.86 -19.12
N GLU A 803 -63.13 -44.45 -18.02
CA GLU A 803 -63.92 -45.39 -17.20
C GLU A 803 -64.50 -44.70 -15.96
N ALA A 804 -64.03 -43.49 -15.63
CA ALA A 804 -64.37 -42.80 -14.39
C ALA A 804 -65.87 -42.47 -14.27
N SER A 805 -66.50 -42.00 -15.35
CA SER A 805 -67.94 -41.67 -15.37
C SER A 805 -68.81 -42.87 -15.02
N ARG A 806 -68.46 -44.06 -15.51
CA ARG A 806 -69.17 -45.32 -15.22
C ARG A 806 -69.04 -45.76 -13.76
N ILE A 807 -67.92 -45.47 -13.12
CA ILE A 807 -67.67 -45.87 -11.71
C ILE A 807 -68.28 -44.88 -10.73
N LEU A 808 -68.25 -43.60 -11.08
CA LEU A 808 -68.76 -42.53 -10.24
C LEU A 808 -70.28 -42.33 -10.39
N ASP A 809 -70.94 -43.10 -11.27
CA ASP A 809 -72.37 -43.02 -11.60
C ASP A 809 -72.82 -41.61 -12.00
N ILE A 810 -71.94 -40.91 -12.73
CA ILE A 810 -72.19 -39.53 -13.17
C ILE A 810 -73.23 -39.59 -14.28
N THR A 811 -74.44 -39.12 -14.00
CA THR A 811 -75.52 -39.01 -14.99
C THR A 811 -75.20 -37.93 -16.03
N GLU A 812 -75.66 -38.09 -17.29
CA GLU A 812 -75.43 -37.11 -18.37
C GLU A 812 -75.89 -35.68 -18.02
N THR A 813 -76.79 -35.55 -17.03
CA THR A 813 -77.31 -34.29 -16.49
C THR A 813 -76.32 -33.51 -15.62
N GLU A 814 -75.26 -34.13 -15.08
CA GLU A 814 -74.31 -33.45 -14.16
C GLU A 814 -73.18 -32.68 -14.88
N GLN A 815 -73.08 -32.77 -16.22
CA GLN A 815 -72.07 -32.08 -17.07
C GLN A 815 -70.60 -32.15 -16.57
N LEU A 816 -70.28 -33.07 -15.66
CA LEU A 816 -68.99 -33.08 -14.99
C LEU A 816 -67.97 -33.92 -15.74
N ASN A 817 -66.91 -33.26 -16.21
CA ASN A 817 -65.87 -33.91 -16.98
C ASN A 817 -65.00 -34.81 -16.07
N SER A 818 -64.87 -36.09 -16.43
CA SER A 818 -64.00 -37.07 -15.75
C SER A 818 -62.54 -36.60 -15.62
N TYR A 819 -62.07 -35.74 -16.53
CA TYR A 819 -60.77 -35.09 -16.44
C TYR A 819 -60.63 -34.20 -15.20
N ILE A 820 -61.67 -33.45 -14.83
CA ILE A 820 -61.67 -32.57 -13.66
C ILE A 820 -61.44 -33.41 -12.40
N ILE A 821 -62.19 -34.50 -12.25
CA ILE A 821 -62.14 -35.37 -11.06
C ILE A 821 -60.75 -36.03 -10.93
N PHE A 822 -60.14 -36.46 -12.02
CA PHE A 822 -58.80 -37.05 -11.99
C PHE A 822 -57.71 -36.03 -11.62
N ASN A 823 -57.83 -34.79 -12.11
CA ASN A 823 -56.90 -33.72 -11.75
C ASN A 823 -57.15 -33.22 -10.31
N ILE A 824 -58.38 -33.32 -9.78
CA ILE A 824 -58.66 -33.13 -8.37
C ILE A 824 -58.02 -34.27 -7.54
N ALA A 825 -58.20 -35.52 -7.97
CA ALA A 825 -57.64 -36.68 -7.28
C ALA A 825 -56.10 -36.64 -7.21
N GLN A 826 -55.43 -36.13 -8.25
CA GLN A 826 -53.99 -35.92 -8.25
C GLN A 826 -53.49 -35.04 -7.08
N ARG A 827 -54.35 -34.17 -6.53
CA ARG A 827 -54.03 -33.27 -5.42
C ARG A 827 -54.34 -33.89 -4.05
N ASP A 828 -55.02 -35.03 -4.02
CA ASP A 828 -55.27 -35.80 -2.81
C ASP A 828 -54.12 -36.79 -2.59
N VAL A 829 -53.58 -36.79 -1.38
CA VAL A 829 -52.39 -37.58 -0.98
C VAL A 829 -52.55 -39.08 -1.20
N ARG A 830 -53.79 -39.58 -1.33
CA ARG A 830 -54.11 -41.00 -1.52
C ARG A 830 -53.83 -41.50 -2.93
N PHE A 831 -53.72 -40.62 -3.93
CA PHE A 831 -53.67 -41.01 -5.34
C PHE A 831 -52.36 -40.63 -6.03
N TYR A 832 -52.11 -41.29 -7.16
CA TYR A 832 -51.07 -40.95 -8.12
C TYR A 832 -51.67 -40.97 -9.53
N LEU A 833 -51.56 -39.85 -10.25
CA LEU A 833 -51.98 -39.76 -11.65
C LEU A 833 -50.79 -40.04 -12.56
N ALA A 834 -50.75 -41.24 -13.14
CA ALA A 834 -49.72 -41.68 -14.06
C ALA A 834 -49.95 -41.16 -15.50
N ARG A 835 -48.98 -41.44 -16.37
CA ARG A 835 -49.05 -41.10 -17.80
C ARG A 835 -50.29 -41.71 -18.47
N ALA A 836 -50.74 -41.07 -19.55
CA ALA A 836 -51.92 -41.49 -20.30
C ALA A 836 -53.22 -41.51 -19.45
N MET A 837 -53.33 -40.63 -18.44
CA MET A 837 -54.53 -40.44 -17.63
C MET A 837 -55.00 -41.69 -16.86
N PHE A 838 -54.05 -42.44 -16.31
CA PHE A 838 -54.35 -43.53 -15.37
C PHE A 838 -54.21 -43.06 -13.93
N LEU A 839 -55.27 -43.24 -13.14
CA LEU A 839 -55.26 -42.99 -11.71
C LEU A 839 -54.93 -44.29 -10.96
N GLY A 840 -53.95 -44.23 -10.06
CA GLY A 840 -53.59 -45.30 -9.14
C GLY A 840 -53.56 -44.80 -7.69
N LEU A 841 -53.31 -45.72 -6.76
CA LEU A 841 -53.03 -45.34 -5.37
C LEU A 841 -51.61 -44.77 -5.26
N SER A 842 -51.42 -43.80 -4.36
CA SER A 842 -50.14 -43.10 -4.14
C SER A 842 -48.96 -44.07 -3.91
N GLY A 843 -49.18 -45.15 -3.16
CA GLY A 843 -48.17 -46.19 -2.91
C GLY A 843 -47.77 -47.05 -4.12
N TRP A 844 -48.45 -46.92 -5.27
CA TRP A 844 -48.11 -47.65 -6.50
C TRP A 844 -47.08 -46.90 -7.36
N GLY A 845 -47.02 -45.56 -7.25
CA GLY A 845 -46.18 -44.73 -8.10
C GLY A 845 -46.52 -44.87 -9.59
N GLU A 846 -45.51 -44.85 -10.47
CA GLU A 846 -45.69 -44.98 -11.92
C GLU A 846 -46.28 -46.33 -12.35
N ASP A 847 -46.09 -47.39 -11.55
CA ASP A 847 -46.66 -48.71 -11.84
C ASP A 847 -48.10 -48.79 -11.37
N VAL A 848 -49.00 -48.21 -12.17
CA VAL A 848 -50.45 -48.29 -11.99
C VAL A 848 -51.03 -49.67 -12.29
N ARG A 849 -50.18 -50.71 -12.45
CA ARG A 849 -50.57 -52.12 -12.61
C ARG A 849 -51.49 -52.36 -13.80
N ARG A 850 -51.33 -51.54 -14.84
CA ARG A 850 -52.09 -51.60 -16.08
C ARG A 850 -51.29 -50.99 -17.22
N LEU A 851 -51.35 -51.62 -18.39
CA LEU A 851 -50.66 -51.13 -19.57
C LEU A 851 -51.47 -50.03 -20.25
N ASN A 852 -50.80 -48.96 -20.68
CA ASN A 852 -51.37 -48.02 -21.63
C ASN A 852 -51.27 -48.55 -23.07
N PHE A 853 -51.94 -47.89 -24.02
CA PHE A 853 -51.94 -48.34 -25.43
C PHE A 853 -50.53 -48.46 -26.03
N THR A 854 -49.60 -47.54 -25.75
CA THR A 854 -48.22 -47.61 -26.24
C THR A 854 -47.49 -48.83 -25.69
N GLN A 855 -47.58 -49.08 -24.38
CA GLN A 855 -46.97 -50.24 -23.73
C GLN A 855 -47.58 -51.55 -24.23
N ALA A 856 -48.90 -51.60 -24.41
CA ALA A 856 -49.58 -52.77 -24.95
C ALA A 856 -49.21 -53.02 -26.41
N VAL A 857 -49.13 -51.98 -27.25
CA VAL A 857 -48.64 -52.10 -28.64
C VAL A 857 -47.22 -52.63 -28.67
N ARG A 858 -46.32 -52.10 -27.83
CA ARG A 858 -44.94 -52.60 -27.71
C ARG A 858 -44.91 -54.06 -27.29
N ALA A 859 -45.68 -54.44 -26.29
CA ALA A 859 -45.80 -55.84 -25.85
C ALA A 859 -46.32 -56.75 -26.97
N VAL A 860 -47.32 -56.30 -27.73
CA VAL A 860 -47.84 -57.05 -28.89
C VAL A 860 -46.76 -57.22 -29.97
N ILE A 861 -45.99 -56.17 -30.30
CA ILE A 861 -44.88 -56.23 -31.26
C ILE A 861 -43.78 -57.18 -30.78
N ASP A 862 -43.43 -57.11 -29.49
CA ASP A 862 -42.37 -57.93 -28.89
C ASP A 862 -42.74 -59.42 -28.82
N GLN A 863 -44.03 -59.72 -28.63
CA GLN A 863 -44.56 -61.09 -28.57
C GLN A 863 -45.06 -61.60 -29.93
N MET A 864 -44.91 -60.82 -31.00
CA MET A 864 -45.41 -61.16 -32.34
C MET A 864 -44.57 -62.26 -32.99
N GLN A 865 -45.09 -63.49 -32.99
CA GLN A 865 -44.44 -64.65 -33.63
C GLN A 865 -44.73 -64.75 -35.15
N ALA A 866 -45.84 -64.17 -35.62
CA ALA A 866 -46.24 -64.16 -37.02
C ALA A 866 -46.90 -62.80 -37.36
N PRO A 867 -46.88 -62.36 -38.62
CA PRO A 867 -47.51 -61.10 -39.02
C PRO A 867 -49.01 -61.11 -38.72
N MET A 868 -49.53 -59.99 -38.21
CA MET A 868 -50.92 -59.89 -37.72
C MET A 868 -51.70 -58.84 -38.51
N THR A 869 -53.02 -59.05 -38.64
CA THR A 869 -53.92 -58.00 -39.15
C THR A 869 -54.14 -56.93 -38.08
N ILE A 870 -54.53 -55.71 -38.50
CA ILE A 870 -54.81 -54.62 -37.55
C ILE A 870 -55.95 -54.97 -36.58
N ILE A 871 -56.93 -55.78 -37.00
CA ILE A 871 -58.03 -56.23 -36.15
C ILE A 871 -57.51 -57.14 -35.03
N GLN A 872 -56.62 -58.08 -35.37
CA GLN A 872 -56.01 -58.97 -34.38
C GLN A 872 -55.12 -58.19 -33.39
N ILE A 873 -54.42 -57.16 -33.87
CA ILE A 873 -53.61 -56.30 -33.01
C ILE A 873 -54.49 -55.46 -32.09
N ASN A 874 -55.53 -54.81 -32.61
CA ASN A 874 -56.49 -54.06 -31.80
C ASN A 874 -57.07 -54.95 -30.70
N SER A 875 -57.57 -56.14 -31.05
CA SER A 875 -58.15 -57.07 -30.07
C SER A 875 -57.16 -57.48 -28.97
N LYS A 876 -55.89 -57.77 -29.31
CA LYS A 876 -54.86 -58.06 -28.30
C LYS A 876 -54.53 -56.84 -27.44
N VAL A 877 -54.51 -55.64 -28.01
CA VAL A 877 -54.28 -54.41 -27.25
C VAL A 877 -55.45 -54.12 -26.31
N GLU A 878 -56.70 -54.34 -26.72
CA GLU A 878 -57.87 -54.24 -25.85
C GLU A 878 -57.82 -55.27 -24.72
N GLU A 879 -57.39 -56.50 -24.99
CA GLU A 879 -57.21 -57.55 -23.98
C GLU A 879 -56.15 -57.16 -22.94
N LEU A 880 -54.99 -56.65 -23.39
CA LEU A 880 -53.88 -56.28 -22.53
C LEU A 880 -54.14 -55.00 -21.71
N THR A 881 -54.85 -54.03 -22.28
CA THR A 881 -55.17 -52.76 -21.63
C THR A 881 -56.48 -52.80 -20.87
N GLY A 882 -57.42 -53.68 -21.22
CA GLY A 882 -58.81 -53.64 -20.75
C GLY A 882 -59.57 -52.39 -21.18
N LEU A 883 -59.10 -51.65 -22.20
CA LEU A 883 -59.71 -50.43 -22.72
C LEU A 883 -60.21 -50.67 -24.14
N SER A 884 -61.36 -50.09 -24.50
CA SER A 884 -61.87 -50.10 -25.87
C SER A 884 -61.05 -49.18 -26.78
N ILE A 885 -60.78 -49.62 -28.00
CA ILE A 885 -60.08 -48.83 -29.02
C ILE A 885 -61.10 -48.19 -29.95
N ASP A 886 -61.27 -46.87 -29.82
CA ASP A 886 -62.06 -46.08 -30.76
C ASP A 886 -61.22 -45.74 -32.01
N GLY A 887 -61.00 -46.75 -32.87
CA GLY A 887 -60.27 -46.60 -34.14
C GLY A 887 -59.16 -47.62 -34.34
N SER A 888 -57.93 -47.16 -34.58
CA SER A 888 -56.80 -48.02 -34.89
C SER A 888 -55.50 -47.56 -34.22
N VAL A 889 -54.70 -48.52 -33.74
CA VAL A 889 -53.38 -48.26 -33.16
C VAL A 889 -52.26 -48.16 -34.22
N THR A 890 -52.61 -47.97 -35.50
CA THR A 890 -51.66 -47.86 -36.63
C THR A 890 -50.54 -46.85 -36.37
N SER A 891 -50.87 -45.65 -35.88
CA SER A 891 -49.87 -44.61 -35.61
C SER A 891 -48.90 -45.02 -34.50
N LEU A 892 -49.39 -45.70 -33.46
CA LEU A 892 -48.56 -46.24 -32.38
C LEU A 892 -47.67 -47.38 -32.89
N LEU A 893 -48.21 -48.26 -33.75
CA LEU A 893 -47.43 -49.32 -34.37
C LEU A 893 -46.25 -48.79 -35.17
N ILE A 894 -46.46 -47.74 -35.97
CA ILE A 894 -45.39 -47.10 -36.75
C ILE A 894 -44.34 -46.48 -35.82
N ASN A 895 -44.79 -45.75 -34.78
CA ASN A 895 -43.90 -45.11 -33.82
C ASN A 895 -43.06 -46.14 -33.03
N GLU A 896 -43.62 -47.32 -32.76
CA GLU A 896 -42.93 -48.44 -32.09
C GLU A 896 -42.18 -49.35 -33.09
N GLY A 897 -42.02 -48.92 -34.34
CA GLY A 897 -41.14 -49.56 -35.33
C GLY A 897 -41.73 -50.74 -36.09
N ALA A 898 -43.04 -51.00 -36.00
CA ALA A 898 -43.71 -52.01 -36.81
C ALA A 898 -43.85 -51.53 -38.27
N ARG A 899 -43.75 -52.47 -39.22
CA ARG A 899 -43.88 -52.18 -40.66
C ARG A 899 -45.18 -52.75 -41.21
N TYR A 900 -45.84 -51.98 -42.06
CA TYR A 900 -47.06 -52.40 -42.74
C TYR A 900 -46.75 -52.80 -44.19
N ASP A 901 -47.19 -53.99 -44.60
CA ASP A 901 -47.17 -54.41 -46.01
C ASP A 901 -48.55 -54.19 -46.63
N SER A 902 -48.61 -53.30 -47.62
CA SER A 902 -49.84 -52.95 -48.34
C SER A 902 -50.38 -54.10 -49.20
N THR A 903 -49.54 -55.06 -49.58
CA THR A 903 -49.88 -56.19 -50.44
C THR A 903 -50.60 -57.28 -49.66
N THR A 904 -50.05 -57.65 -48.49
CA THR A 904 -50.62 -58.68 -47.61
C THR A 904 -51.58 -58.12 -46.57
N ARG A 905 -51.60 -56.79 -46.36
CA ARG A 905 -52.37 -56.09 -45.30
C ARG A 905 -52.02 -56.54 -43.89
N LEU A 906 -50.78 -56.98 -43.69
CA LEU A 906 -50.26 -57.48 -42.42
C LEU A 906 -49.23 -56.52 -41.84
N TRP A 907 -49.15 -56.50 -40.53
CA TRP A 907 -48.14 -55.80 -39.75
C TRP A 907 -47.05 -56.75 -39.32
N PHE A 908 -45.80 -56.33 -39.50
CA PHE A 908 -44.60 -57.08 -39.17
C PHE A 908 -43.88 -56.41 -38.01
N SER A 909 -43.43 -57.22 -37.05
CA SER A 909 -42.50 -56.80 -36.01
C SER A 909 -41.12 -56.54 -36.61
N HIS A 910 -40.39 -55.55 -36.06
CA HIS A 910 -39.02 -55.25 -36.45
C HIS A 910 -38.06 -56.43 -36.23
N LYS A 911 -38.44 -57.41 -35.38
CA LYS A 911 -37.66 -58.64 -35.10
C LYS A 911 -37.84 -59.76 -36.14
N ASN A 912 -38.93 -59.74 -36.91
CA ASN A 912 -39.25 -60.78 -37.90
C ASN A 912 -38.82 -60.39 -39.34
N LEU A 913 -37.86 -59.48 -39.47
CA LEU A 913 -37.36 -58.97 -40.76
C LEU A 913 -36.08 -59.67 -41.25
N ASN A 914 -35.81 -60.89 -40.77
CA ASN A 914 -34.83 -61.79 -41.38
C ASN A 914 -35.52 -62.96 -42.08
#